data_AF-A0A0Q5JIN6-F1
#
_entry.id   AF-A0A0Q5JIN6-F1
#
_cell.length_a   1.000
_cell.length_b   1.000
_cell.length_c   1.000
_cell.angle_alpha   90.00
_cell.angle_beta   90.00
_cell.angle_gamma   90.00
#
_symmetry.space_group_name_H-M   'P 1'
#
loop_
_entity.id
_entity.type
_entity.pdbx_description
1 polymer ?
#
loop_
_entity_poly.entity_id
_entity_poly.type
_entity_poly.pdbx_seq_one_letter_code
_entity_poly.pdbx_strand_id
1 'polypeptide(L)'
;MRLLSDLMSPRALERVIQDAAQARGLPVAGLDRPALEDILKREVFKRLQLSVPAPLAKKRVSEVLAELLLADQAGAAARSAPAGGPDAAEAARAEAARVVSQLEEGLRRFALYFDWPETQRLRGVLGIARQQQQDGQAPAPLLQEGQDLLGALERRLQEELVIQAQDLAELRATFARVQGLGSRDVRRVEGLINQIAEAQDQQVLLPAEVDRARTLAFKLRRSLESSVVQPGGGAAALPADAQARVQALEQEHVARRLSDLGNEYALLFELRPDLAQNHEKLRETHAAGTLRSESAEAWQVTLAEARRGALEQQRNELAELDGRFENVQDSPAAQDARLRLEVARSILAGDGLITAELRELSTTLTALNSSPETMDHLLEQQRELAELERAARDVPGAQAELSADLAAARSALVLGQVPDLGPLWRVLERHMGRAAQQREDFDARADHVVEQYDRVRTLAGETTQSLGRLAETLRAQRRLGPMSPQARTRYAQTLEGAEALLIEARAEYEAAQQVTSTFGEDALSGLLGLFDLGGDADAPELAPATGSSEDAPARRDQADSGLPHGAWTVTAGEITDGPAEEGAAKVASLLAQAAAAGLHRLDMGDASHVWSARLGQSGDWRLARAADWDTLDREAGAWLDG
;
A
#
# COMPACT_ATOMS: atom_id res chain seq x y z
N MET A 1 11.84 0.13 18.66
CA MET A 1 11.70 1.53 18.22
C MET A 1 10.95 1.66 16.89
N ARG A 2 11.37 0.99 15.80
CA ARG A 2 10.73 1.10 14.47
C ARG A 2 9.22 0.76 14.38
N LEU A 3 8.69 -0.09 15.26
CA LEU A 3 7.27 -0.48 15.24
C LEU A 3 6.30 0.53 15.87
N LEU A 4 6.81 1.55 16.58
CA LEU A 4 5.98 2.62 17.15
C LEU A 4 6.16 3.96 16.43
N SER A 5 7.06 4.01 15.44
CA SER A 5 7.40 5.25 14.75
C SER A 5 6.30 5.77 13.82
N ASP A 6 5.25 4.96 13.56
CA ASP A 6 4.04 5.38 12.86
C ASP A 6 3.04 6.11 13.78
N LEU A 7 3.16 5.93 15.09
CA LEU A 7 2.22 6.45 16.09
C LEU A 7 2.81 7.54 16.99
N MET A 8 4.12 7.51 17.18
CA MET A 8 4.85 8.44 18.02
C MET A 8 6.22 8.73 17.43
N SER A 9 6.76 9.92 17.71
CA SER A 9 8.12 10.22 17.28
C SER A 9 9.15 9.39 18.07
N PRO A 10 10.30 9.03 17.46
CA PRO A 10 11.37 8.32 18.14
C PRO A 10 11.87 9.04 19.39
N ARG A 11 11.98 10.37 19.35
CA ARG A 11 12.36 11.21 20.49
C ARG A 11 11.31 11.24 21.59
N ALA A 12 10.02 11.31 21.26
CA ALA A 12 8.98 11.25 22.27
C ALA A 12 8.99 9.90 22.98
N LEU A 13 9.22 8.82 22.23
CA LEU A 13 9.40 7.49 22.80
C LEU A 13 10.65 7.39 23.67
N GLU A 14 11.79 7.90 23.21
CA GLU A 14 13.03 7.95 23.99
C GLU A 14 12.86 8.75 25.28
N ARG A 15 12.25 9.93 25.21
CA ARG A 15 11.96 10.77 26.38
C ARG A 15 11.01 10.08 27.36
N VAL A 16 9.94 9.44 26.87
CA VAL A 16 9.02 8.67 27.73
C VAL A 16 9.76 7.52 28.41
N ILE A 17 10.62 6.80 27.69
CA ILE A 17 11.44 5.72 28.26
C ILE A 17 12.43 6.28 29.27
N GLN A 18 13.09 7.39 28.97
CA GLN A 18 14.07 8.03 29.84
C GLN A 18 13.43 8.57 31.13
N ASP A 19 12.30 9.27 31.02
CA ASP A 19 11.52 9.76 32.16
C ASP A 19 11.01 8.57 33.02
N ALA A 20 10.55 7.50 32.37
CA ALA A 20 10.09 6.29 33.03
C ALA A 20 11.22 5.50 33.72
N ALA A 21 12.42 5.49 33.14
CA ALA A 21 13.62 4.89 33.72
C ALA A 21 14.12 5.72 34.91
N GLN A 22 14.16 7.05 34.78
CA GLN A 22 14.50 7.96 35.87
C GLN A 22 13.52 7.83 37.05
N ALA A 23 12.22 7.74 36.80
CA ALA A 23 11.21 7.51 37.83
C ALA A 23 11.41 6.17 38.58
N ARG A 24 12.06 5.20 37.92
CA ARG A 24 12.43 3.89 38.50
C ARG A 24 13.86 3.88 39.09
N GLY A 25 14.58 5.00 39.06
CA GLY A 25 15.95 5.12 39.55
C GLY A 25 16.98 4.35 38.72
N LEU A 26 16.65 3.99 37.48
CA LEU A 26 17.51 3.20 36.58
C LEU A 26 18.04 4.09 35.45
N PRO A 27 19.34 3.97 35.07
CA PRO A 27 19.81 4.53 33.81
C PRO A 27 19.21 3.75 32.63
N VAL A 28 19.00 4.41 31.48
CA VAL A 28 18.44 3.77 30.27
C VAL A 28 19.27 2.55 29.82
N ALA A 29 20.59 2.60 29.98
CA ALA A 29 21.49 1.48 29.69
C ALA A 29 21.34 0.27 30.65
N GLY A 30 20.68 0.45 31.79
CA GLY A 30 20.44 -0.59 32.80
C GLY A 30 19.01 -1.14 32.79
N LEU A 31 18.19 -0.79 31.80
CA LEU A 31 16.83 -1.34 31.65
C LEU A 31 16.91 -2.81 31.25
N ASP A 32 16.49 -3.70 32.16
CA ASP A 32 16.27 -5.09 31.83
C ASP A 32 14.96 -5.27 31.05
N ARG A 33 14.83 -6.42 30.39
CA ARG A 33 13.65 -6.76 29.60
C ARG A 33 12.32 -6.61 30.36
N PRO A 34 12.15 -7.12 31.59
CA PRO A 34 10.89 -6.95 32.32
C PRO A 34 10.61 -5.49 32.67
N ALA A 35 11.62 -4.66 32.97
CA ALA A 35 11.41 -3.23 33.16
C ALA A 35 10.97 -2.55 31.86
N LEU A 36 11.57 -2.90 30.72
CA LEU A 36 11.15 -2.35 29.42
C LEU A 36 9.72 -2.77 29.05
N GLU A 37 9.35 -4.02 29.33
CA GLU A 37 7.98 -4.52 29.13
C GLU A 37 6.96 -3.77 29.99
N ASP A 38 7.27 -3.47 31.25
CA ASP A 38 6.42 -2.67 32.13
C ASP A 38 6.27 -1.22 31.63
N ILE A 39 7.38 -0.60 31.20
CA ILE A 39 7.38 0.75 30.62
C ILE A 39 6.51 0.82 29.35
N LEU A 40 6.60 -0.20 28.49
CA LEU A 40 5.79 -0.29 27.28
C LEU A 40 4.30 -0.44 27.60
N LYS A 41 3.95 -1.28 28.59
CA LYS A 41 2.56 -1.56 28.98
C LYS A 41 1.88 -0.44 29.75
N ARG A 42 2.62 0.42 30.46
CA ARG A 42 2.06 1.45 31.34
C ARG A 42 2.26 2.85 30.80
N GLU A 43 3.50 3.31 30.70
CA GLU A 43 3.83 4.67 30.29
C GLU A 43 3.61 4.90 28.80
N VAL A 44 4.17 4.03 27.95
CA VAL A 44 4.04 4.17 26.49
C VAL A 44 2.60 3.91 26.06
N PHE A 45 1.94 2.88 26.58
CA PHE A 45 0.51 2.64 26.34
C PHE A 45 -0.36 3.84 26.74
N LYS A 46 -0.15 4.42 27.94
CA LYS A 46 -0.91 5.60 28.39
C LYS A 46 -0.67 6.81 27.49
N ARG A 47 0.56 7.00 26.99
CA ARG A 47 0.89 8.08 26.06
C ARG A 47 0.22 7.86 24.70
N LEU A 48 0.24 6.63 24.17
CA LEU A 48 -0.43 6.26 22.92
C LEU A 48 -1.95 6.48 23.00
N GLN A 49 -2.58 6.21 24.14
CA GLN A 49 -4.01 6.46 24.34
C GLN A 49 -4.42 7.93 24.19
N LEU A 50 -3.47 8.88 24.24
CA LEU A 50 -3.74 10.29 23.99
C LEU A 50 -3.84 10.63 22.50
N SER A 51 -3.28 9.79 21.62
CA SER A 51 -3.26 10.00 20.17
C SER A 51 -4.08 8.97 19.38
N VAL A 52 -4.30 7.76 19.91
CA VAL A 52 -5.01 6.67 19.22
C VAL A 52 -5.98 5.89 20.11
N PRO A 53 -6.99 5.20 19.53
CA PRO A 53 -7.90 4.33 20.27
C PRO A 53 -7.18 3.20 21.02
N ALA A 54 -7.73 2.80 22.18
CA ALA A 54 -7.14 1.78 23.04
C ALA A 54 -6.90 0.40 22.37
N PRO A 55 -7.76 -0.10 21.45
CA PRO A 55 -7.51 -1.36 20.75
C PRO A 55 -6.23 -1.30 19.88
N LEU A 56 -6.06 -0.21 19.13
CA LEU A 56 -4.91 0.02 18.26
C LEU A 56 -3.62 0.16 19.11
N ALA A 57 -3.68 0.96 20.17
CA ALA A 57 -2.55 1.10 21.10
C ALA A 57 -2.13 -0.24 21.71
N LYS A 58 -3.10 -1.08 22.13
CA LYS A 58 -2.82 -2.40 22.73
C LYS A 58 -2.19 -3.36 21.72
N LYS A 59 -2.75 -3.43 20.51
CA LYS A 59 -2.23 -4.26 19.41
C LYS A 59 -0.77 -3.90 19.11
N ARG A 60 -0.46 -2.61 18.97
CA ARG A 60 0.89 -2.12 18.67
C ARG A 60 1.89 -2.37 19.78
N VAL A 61 1.51 -2.16 21.04
CA VAL A 61 2.36 -2.53 22.18
C VAL A 61 2.61 -4.04 22.19
N SER A 62 1.61 -4.87 21.88
CA SER A 62 1.80 -6.32 21.82
C SER A 62 2.70 -6.78 20.67
N GLU A 63 2.63 -6.16 19.49
CA GLU A 63 3.53 -6.41 18.37
C GLU A 63 4.99 -6.09 18.74
N VAL A 64 5.23 -4.96 19.41
CA VAL A 64 6.57 -4.59 19.90
C VAL A 64 7.10 -5.60 20.92
N LEU A 65 6.25 -6.06 21.84
CA LEU A 65 6.64 -7.08 22.81
C LEU A 65 6.97 -8.43 22.15
N ALA A 66 6.25 -8.79 21.09
CA ALA A 66 6.53 -10.00 20.30
C ALA A 66 7.86 -9.89 19.54
N GLU A 67 8.19 -8.73 18.97
CA GLU A 67 9.50 -8.51 18.35
C GLU A 67 10.64 -8.48 19.37
N LEU A 68 10.44 -7.88 20.55
CA LEU A 68 11.44 -7.92 21.62
C LEU A 68 11.73 -9.35 22.08
N LEU A 69 10.69 -10.20 22.12
CA LEU A 69 10.80 -11.64 22.37
C LEU A 69 11.67 -12.34 21.32
N LEU A 70 11.48 -12.05 20.03
CA LEU A 70 12.26 -12.62 18.93
C LEU A 70 13.70 -12.10 18.91
N ALA A 71 13.89 -10.80 19.11
CA ALA A 71 15.19 -10.16 19.15
C ALA A 71 16.05 -10.63 20.33
N ASP A 72 15.45 -10.94 21.49
CA ASP A 72 16.16 -11.48 22.65
C ASP A 72 16.62 -12.93 22.40
N GLN A 73 15.83 -13.73 21.67
CA GLN A 73 16.23 -15.07 21.22
C GLN A 73 17.40 -15.01 20.23
N ALA A 74 17.41 -14.03 19.32
CA ALA A 74 18.54 -13.78 18.41
C ALA A 74 19.77 -13.21 19.13
N GLY A 75 19.57 -12.29 20.08
CA GLY A 75 20.63 -11.67 20.88
C GLY A 75 21.27 -12.62 21.90
N ALA A 76 20.54 -13.63 22.38
CA ALA A 76 21.10 -14.72 23.18
C ALA A 76 22.16 -15.52 22.41
N ALA A 77 22.04 -15.65 21.08
CA ALA A 77 23.06 -16.28 20.24
C ALA A 77 24.29 -15.38 20.02
N ALA A 78 24.11 -14.07 19.93
CA ALA A 78 25.18 -13.10 19.70
C ALA A 78 26.02 -12.76 20.95
N ARG A 79 25.44 -12.83 22.16
CA ARG A 79 26.12 -12.61 23.45
C ARG A 79 27.21 -13.65 23.79
N SER A 80 27.41 -14.63 22.91
CA SER A 80 28.50 -15.62 22.95
C SER A 80 29.86 -15.08 22.50
N ALA A 81 29.94 -13.85 21.98
CA ALA A 81 31.18 -13.23 21.51
C ALA A 81 31.77 -12.27 22.57
N PRO A 82 33.10 -12.28 22.80
CA PRO A 82 33.71 -11.44 23.82
C PRO A 82 33.76 -9.97 23.37
N ALA A 83 33.33 -9.07 24.26
CA ALA A 83 33.35 -7.62 24.03
C ALA A 83 34.44 -6.95 24.88
N GLY A 84 35.26 -6.08 24.26
CA GLY A 84 36.06 -5.07 24.99
C GLY A 84 37.58 -5.05 24.81
N GLY A 85 38.13 -5.39 23.63
CA GLY A 85 39.56 -5.24 23.30
C GLY A 85 39.83 -4.32 22.09
N PRO A 86 41.10 -4.12 21.66
CA PRO A 86 41.44 -3.48 20.37
C PRO A 86 40.73 -4.13 19.17
N ASP A 87 40.40 -5.41 19.30
CA ASP A 87 39.54 -6.17 18.39
C ASP A 87 38.14 -5.56 18.21
N ALA A 88 37.63 -4.75 19.16
CA ALA A 88 36.33 -4.09 19.06
C ALA A 88 36.35 -2.89 18.10
N ALA A 89 37.45 -2.14 18.03
CA ALA A 89 37.61 -1.06 17.06
C ALA A 89 37.82 -1.63 15.65
N GLU A 90 38.53 -2.75 15.54
CA GLU A 90 38.69 -3.49 14.30
C GLU A 90 37.37 -4.16 13.86
N ALA A 91 36.58 -4.69 14.81
CA ALA A 91 35.23 -5.20 14.57
C ALA A 91 34.27 -4.10 14.11
N ALA A 92 34.29 -2.91 14.74
CA ALA A 92 33.46 -1.77 14.31
C ALA A 92 33.82 -1.29 12.89
N ARG A 93 35.11 -1.30 12.53
CA ARG A 93 35.57 -1.02 11.16
C ARG A 93 35.14 -2.09 10.17
N ALA A 94 35.23 -3.37 10.55
CA ALA A 94 34.77 -4.49 9.72
C ALA A 94 33.25 -4.46 9.50
N GLU A 95 32.49 -4.10 10.54
CA GLU A 95 31.05 -3.90 10.46
C GLU A 95 30.69 -2.73 9.54
N ALA A 96 31.35 -1.58 9.70
CA ALA A 96 31.18 -0.43 8.81
C ALA A 96 31.45 -0.79 7.34
N ALA A 97 32.54 -1.53 7.06
CA ALA A 97 32.86 -2.00 5.72
C ALA A 97 31.77 -2.92 5.13
N ARG A 98 31.19 -3.78 5.99
CA ARG A 98 30.09 -4.67 5.62
C ARG A 98 28.83 -3.88 5.26
N VAL A 99 28.49 -2.87 6.07
CA VAL A 99 27.33 -2.01 5.85
C VAL A 99 27.50 -1.20 4.57
N VAL A 100 28.69 -0.61 4.31
CA VAL A 100 28.99 0.07 3.04
C VAL A 100 28.76 -0.88 1.86
N SER A 101 29.26 -2.12 1.95
CA SER A 101 29.11 -3.11 0.88
C SER A 101 27.63 -3.46 0.61
N GLN A 102 26.83 -3.61 1.68
CA GLN A 102 25.39 -3.86 1.57
C GLN A 102 24.64 -2.68 0.93
N LEU A 103 25.01 -1.45 1.31
CA LEU A 103 24.42 -0.24 0.72
C LEU A 103 24.83 -0.06 -0.74
N GLU A 104 26.07 -0.39 -1.12
CA GLU A 104 26.52 -0.39 -2.52
C GLU A 104 25.74 -1.43 -3.35
N GLU A 105 25.50 -2.62 -2.81
CA GLU A 105 24.69 -3.65 -3.47
C GLU A 105 23.22 -3.21 -3.60
N GLY A 106 22.66 -2.62 -2.55
CA GLY A 106 21.33 -2.01 -2.58
C GLY A 106 21.22 -0.92 -3.64
N LEU A 107 22.19 0.00 -3.71
CA LEU A 107 22.23 1.08 -4.69
C LEU A 107 22.25 0.57 -6.14
N ARG A 108 22.88 -0.58 -6.42
CA ARG A 108 22.90 -1.16 -7.79
C ARG A 108 21.51 -1.47 -8.31
N ARG A 109 20.56 -1.86 -7.45
CA ARG A 109 19.17 -2.11 -7.82
C ARG A 109 18.48 -0.85 -8.36
N PHE A 110 18.94 0.33 -7.93
CA PHE A 110 18.37 1.62 -8.33
C PHE A 110 19.17 2.32 -9.44
N ALA A 111 20.09 1.62 -10.11
CA ALA A 111 20.90 2.19 -11.19
C ALA A 111 20.07 2.76 -12.35
N LEU A 112 18.89 2.18 -12.61
CA LEU A 112 17.95 2.64 -13.64
C LEU A 112 17.16 3.90 -13.23
N TYR A 113 17.19 4.30 -11.96
CA TYR A 113 16.43 5.42 -11.41
C TYR A 113 17.37 6.55 -10.95
N PHE A 114 18.35 6.86 -11.81
CA PHE A 114 19.34 7.90 -11.56
C PHE A 114 18.67 9.27 -11.32
N ASP A 115 17.57 9.55 -12.01
CA ASP A 115 16.89 10.85 -11.92
C ASP A 115 16.17 11.07 -10.57
N TRP A 116 16.11 10.05 -9.70
CA TRP A 116 15.56 10.20 -8.37
C TRP A 116 16.55 10.91 -7.44
N PRO A 117 16.14 11.98 -6.74
CA PRO A 117 17.03 12.75 -5.89
C PRO A 117 17.59 11.90 -4.73
N GLU A 118 16.83 10.94 -4.21
CA GLU A 118 17.25 10.04 -3.14
C GLU A 118 18.37 9.10 -3.62
N THR A 119 18.34 8.66 -4.87
CA THR A 119 19.42 7.84 -5.48
C THR A 119 20.71 8.65 -5.60
N GLN A 120 20.62 9.92 -5.99
CA GLN A 120 21.77 10.82 -6.06
C GLN A 120 22.36 11.07 -4.68
N ARG A 121 21.51 11.34 -3.70
CA ARG A 121 21.92 11.55 -2.31
C ARG A 121 22.61 10.30 -1.73
N LEU A 122 22.02 9.12 -1.92
CA LEU A 122 22.63 7.87 -1.46
C LEU A 122 24.02 7.64 -2.08
N ARG A 123 24.20 7.95 -3.37
CA ARG A 123 25.51 7.87 -4.03
C ARG A 123 26.51 8.85 -3.41
N GLY A 124 26.11 10.10 -3.17
CA GLY A 124 26.95 11.10 -2.52
C GLY A 124 27.38 10.66 -1.12
N VAL A 125 26.42 10.22 -0.29
CA VAL A 125 26.66 9.70 1.07
C VAL A 125 27.63 8.51 1.04
N LEU A 126 27.44 7.55 0.13
CA LEU A 126 28.33 6.39 0.02
C LEU A 126 29.74 6.73 -0.46
N GLY A 127 29.87 7.69 -1.39
CA GLY A 127 31.17 8.18 -1.85
C GLY A 127 31.99 8.74 -0.68
N ILE A 128 31.37 9.55 0.15
CA ILE A 128 32.02 10.16 1.32
C ILE A 128 32.27 9.14 2.42
N ALA A 129 31.31 8.24 2.71
CA ALA A 129 31.49 7.19 3.71
C ALA A 129 32.69 6.29 3.36
N ARG A 130 32.87 5.98 2.07
CA ARG A 130 34.02 5.22 1.57
C ARG A 130 35.34 5.97 1.73
N GLN A 131 35.35 7.27 1.46
CA GLN A 131 36.53 8.11 1.65
C GLN A 131 36.93 8.18 3.13
N GLN A 132 35.98 8.45 4.02
CA GLN A 132 36.22 8.46 5.48
C GLN A 132 36.74 7.12 6.00
N GLN A 133 36.22 6.01 5.47
CA GLN A 133 36.70 4.68 5.83
C GLN A 133 38.16 4.46 5.39
N GLN A 134 38.54 4.93 4.19
CA GLN A 134 39.92 4.86 3.71
C GLN A 134 40.86 5.73 4.56
N ASP A 135 40.35 6.88 5.03
CA ASP A 135 41.06 7.81 5.91
C ASP A 135 41.08 7.33 7.39
N GLY A 136 40.51 6.17 7.67
CA GLY A 136 40.52 5.54 9.00
C GLY A 136 39.53 6.11 10.01
N GLN A 137 38.61 6.99 9.57
CA GLN A 137 37.53 7.56 10.36
C GLN A 137 36.30 6.63 10.40
N ALA A 138 35.42 6.81 11.39
CA ALA A 138 34.21 6.01 11.55
C ALA A 138 32.99 6.72 10.90
N PRO A 139 32.45 6.23 9.77
CA PRO A 139 31.37 6.91 9.04
C PRO A 139 29.96 6.61 9.61
N ALA A 140 29.83 6.26 10.89
CA ALA A 140 28.57 5.79 11.50
C ALA A 140 27.31 6.63 11.15
N PRO A 141 27.32 7.98 11.24
CA PRO A 141 26.13 8.77 10.89
C PRO A 141 25.78 8.69 9.39
N LEU A 142 26.78 8.65 8.50
CA LEU A 142 26.58 8.52 7.05
C LEU A 142 26.02 7.14 6.70
N LEU A 143 26.45 6.08 7.40
CA LEU A 143 25.92 4.74 7.20
C LEU A 143 24.45 4.65 7.61
N GLN A 144 24.08 5.28 8.73
CA GLN A 144 22.68 5.34 9.16
C GLN A 144 21.82 6.09 8.15
N GLU A 145 22.27 7.27 7.70
CA GLU A 145 21.58 8.02 6.65
C GLU A 145 21.44 7.20 5.37
N GLY A 146 22.49 6.50 4.94
CA GLY A 146 22.46 5.63 3.77
C GLY A 146 21.44 4.50 3.89
N GLN A 147 21.31 3.88 5.06
CA GLN A 147 20.29 2.85 5.32
C GLN A 147 18.87 3.42 5.27
N ASP A 148 18.66 4.60 5.85
CA ASP A 148 17.34 5.24 5.85
C ASP A 148 16.93 5.66 4.43
N LEU A 149 17.88 6.16 3.61
CA LEU A 149 17.67 6.47 2.20
C LEU A 149 17.36 5.22 1.38
N LEU A 150 18.08 4.12 1.60
CA LEU A 150 17.81 2.85 0.92
C LEU A 150 16.40 2.34 1.25
N GLY A 151 15.99 2.40 2.52
CA GLY A 151 14.63 2.04 2.94
C GLY A 151 13.56 2.97 2.34
N ALA A 152 13.84 4.26 2.16
CA ALA A 152 12.94 5.18 1.46
C ALA A 152 12.80 4.85 -0.04
N LEU A 153 13.92 4.54 -0.70
CA LEU A 153 13.95 4.11 -2.11
C LEU A 153 13.18 2.81 -2.32
N GLU A 154 13.33 1.84 -1.43
CA GLU A 154 12.59 0.57 -1.50
C GLU A 154 11.08 0.78 -1.34
N ARG A 155 10.65 1.61 -0.39
CA ARG A 155 9.24 1.96 -0.21
C ARG A 155 8.67 2.62 -1.45
N ARG A 156 9.36 3.63 -1.98
CA ARG A 156 8.97 4.32 -3.21
C ARG A 156 8.85 3.36 -4.40
N LEU A 157 9.82 2.44 -4.56
CA LEU A 157 9.76 1.42 -5.61
C LEU A 157 8.52 0.52 -5.47
N GLN A 158 8.20 0.07 -4.26
CA GLN A 158 7.01 -0.74 -4.03
C GLN A 158 5.71 0.01 -4.33
N GLU A 159 5.62 1.29 -3.93
CA GLU A 159 4.47 2.14 -4.24
C GLU A 159 4.28 2.34 -5.75
N GLU A 160 5.36 2.66 -6.47
CA GLU A 160 5.35 2.83 -7.93
C GLU A 160 5.06 1.53 -8.68
N LEU A 161 5.50 0.37 -8.16
CA LEU A 161 5.19 -0.94 -8.77
C LEU A 161 3.71 -1.28 -8.67
N VAL A 162 3.02 -0.84 -7.61
CA VAL A 162 1.56 -0.97 -7.49
C VAL A 162 0.87 -0.09 -8.52
N ILE A 163 1.38 1.12 -8.75
CA ILE A 163 0.87 2.04 -9.77
C ILE A 163 1.04 1.43 -11.16
N GLN A 164 2.25 0.96 -11.49
CA GLN A 164 2.54 0.31 -12.77
C GLN A 164 1.66 -0.93 -12.99
N ALA A 165 1.38 -1.73 -11.95
CA ALA A 165 0.48 -2.87 -12.04
C ALA A 165 -0.96 -2.45 -12.37
N GLN A 166 -1.46 -1.41 -11.70
CA GLN A 166 -2.78 -0.84 -12.00
C GLN A 166 -2.84 -0.33 -13.44
N ASP A 167 -1.82 0.39 -13.88
CA ASP A 167 -1.72 0.91 -15.24
C ASP A 167 -1.68 -0.19 -16.29
N LEU A 168 -0.93 -1.25 -16.03
CA LEU A 168 -0.89 -2.41 -16.90
C LEU A 168 -2.28 -3.07 -17.02
N ALA A 169 -3.04 -3.16 -15.93
CA ALA A 169 -4.39 -3.68 -15.94
C ALA A 169 -5.37 -2.76 -16.72
N GLU A 170 -5.24 -1.44 -16.60
CA GLU A 170 -6.00 -0.47 -17.39
C GLU A 170 -5.65 -0.51 -18.88
N LEU A 171 -4.36 -0.62 -19.20
CA LEU A 171 -3.86 -0.72 -20.57
C LEU A 171 -4.33 -2.00 -21.24
N ARG A 172 -4.29 -3.15 -20.57
CA ARG A 172 -4.81 -4.43 -21.09
C ARG A 172 -6.30 -4.35 -21.40
N ALA A 173 -7.09 -3.77 -20.49
CA ALA A 173 -8.53 -3.60 -20.70
C ALA A 173 -8.84 -2.65 -21.87
N THR A 174 -8.08 -1.56 -22.00
CA THR A 174 -8.21 -0.62 -23.12
C THR A 174 -7.79 -1.29 -24.43
N PHE A 175 -6.71 -2.06 -24.41
CA PHE A 175 -6.18 -2.77 -25.56
C PHE A 175 -7.18 -3.76 -26.15
N ALA A 176 -7.88 -4.53 -25.31
CA ALA A 176 -8.91 -5.47 -25.73
C ALA A 176 -10.00 -4.83 -26.61
N ARG A 177 -10.30 -3.54 -26.38
CA ARG A 177 -11.29 -2.79 -27.18
C ARG A 177 -10.74 -2.32 -28.53
N VAL A 178 -9.43 -2.12 -28.63
CA VAL A 178 -8.78 -1.53 -29.83
C VAL A 178 -8.02 -2.53 -30.70
N GLN A 179 -7.83 -3.76 -30.22
CA GLN A 179 -7.09 -4.81 -30.92
C GLN A 179 -7.63 -5.11 -32.33
N GLY A 180 -8.93 -4.93 -32.56
CA GLY A 180 -9.58 -5.14 -33.86
C GLY A 180 -9.20 -4.16 -34.98
N LEU A 181 -8.52 -3.03 -34.67
CA LEU A 181 -8.09 -2.04 -35.67
C LEU A 181 -6.96 -2.52 -36.59
N GLY A 182 -6.19 -3.54 -36.20
CA GLY A 182 -5.12 -4.13 -37.00
C GLY A 182 -3.96 -3.20 -37.40
N SER A 183 -3.83 -2.01 -36.80
CA SER A 183 -2.83 -1.01 -37.19
C SER A 183 -1.42 -1.31 -36.66
N ARG A 184 -0.39 -0.66 -37.23
CA ARG A 184 1.00 -0.74 -36.72
C ARG A 184 1.10 -0.28 -35.26
N ASP A 185 0.31 0.71 -34.88
CA ASP A 185 0.29 1.25 -33.53
C ASP A 185 -0.33 0.27 -32.52
N VAL A 186 -1.30 -0.56 -32.93
CA VAL A 186 -1.84 -1.66 -32.10
C VAL A 186 -0.75 -2.66 -31.74
N ARG A 187 0.04 -3.12 -32.73
CA ARG A 187 1.17 -4.04 -32.48
C ARG A 187 2.24 -3.41 -31.58
N ARG A 188 2.45 -2.11 -31.70
CA ARG A 188 3.40 -1.37 -30.85
C ARG A 188 2.91 -1.30 -29.39
N VAL A 189 1.62 -1.04 -29.17
CA VAL A 189 1.02 -1.06 -27.83
C VAL A 189 1.08 -2.46 -27.23
N GLU A 190 0.78 -3.50 -27.99
CA GLU A 190 0.91 -4.90 -27.56
C GLU A 190 2.34 -5.24 -27.11
N GLY A 191 3.34 -4.85 -27.91
CA GLY A 191 4.75 -5.02 -27.55
C GLY A 191 5.13 -4.29 -26.27
N LEU A 192 4.67 -3.04 -26.09
CA LEU A 192 4.90 -2.28 -24.85
C LEU A 192 4.20 -2.92 -23.64
N ILE A 193 2.96 -3.41 -23.80
CA ILE A 193 2.24 -4.11 -22.72
C ILE A 193 3.00 -5.36 -22.27
N ASN A 194 3.54 -6.14 -23.22
CA ASN A 194 4.33 -7.33 -22.89
C ASN A 194 5.65 -6.96 -22.19
N GLN A 195 6.34 -5.91 -22.66
CA GLN A 195 7.55 -5.40 -22.03
C GLN A 195 7.30 -4.90 -20.59
N ILE A 196 6.21 -4.15 -20.38
CA ILE A 196 5.82 -3.66 -19.05
C ILE A 196 5.44 -4.83 -18.14
N ALA A 197 4.74 -5.85 -18.66
CA ALA A 197 4.39 -7.04 -17.90
C ALA A 197 5.64 -7.82 -17.44
N GLU A 198 6.59 -8.05 -18.34
CA GLU A 198 7.85 -8.72 -18.00
C GLU A 198 8.64 -7.92 -16.95
N ALA A 199 8.70 -6.59 -17.09
CA ALA A 199 9.35 -5.73 -16.10
C ALA A 199 8.64 -5.75 -14.75
N GLN A 200 7.30 -5.80 -14.73
CA GLN A 200 6.51 -5.93 -13.50
C GLN A 200 6.84 -7.25 -12.77
N ASP A 201 6.94 -8.35 -13.50
CA ASP A 201 7.32 -9.66 -12.95
C ASP A 201 8.75 -9.63 -12.38
N GLN A 202 9.65 -8.88 -13.03
CA GLN A 202 11.02 -8.64 -12.56
C GLN A 202 11.13 -7.57 -11.46
N GLN A 203 10.01 -6.95 -11.04
CA GLN A 203 9.97 -5.85 -10.06
C GLN A 203 10.81 -4.63 -10.48
N VAL A 204 10.76 -4.30 -11.77
CA VAL A 204 11.41 -3.16 -12.41
C VAL A 204 10.36 -2.17 -12.94
N LEU A 205 10.60 -0.87 -12.73
CA LEU A 205 9.75 0.20 -13.23
C LEU A 205 10.19 0.63 -14.63
N LEU A 206 9.21 0.83 -15.50
CA LEU A 206 9.38 1.35 -16.86
C LEU A 206 8.41 2.52 -17.10
N PRO A 207 8.58 3.66 -16.38
CA PRO A 207 7.62 4.77 -16.44
C PRO A 207 7.50 5.37 -17.84
N ALA A 208 8.61 5.49 -18.56
CA ALA A 208 8.62 6.04 -19.92
C ALA A 208 7.90 5.13 -20.93
N GLU A 209 7.95 3.82 -20.74
CA GLU A 209 7.26 2.82 -21.56
C GLU A 209 5.75 2.82 -21.24
N VAL A 210 5.38 2.92 -19.96
CA VAL A 210 3.99 3.08 -19.51
C VAL A 210 3.37 4.34 -20.14
N ASP A 211 4.05 5.48 -20.09
CA ASP A 211 3.55 6.72 -20.68
C ASP A 211 3.44 6.67 -22.21
N ARG A 212 4.41 6.01 -22.87
CA ARG A 212 4.34 5.73 -24.31
C ARG A 212 3.15 4.84 -24.65
N ALA A 213 2.93 3.77 -23.89
CA ALA A 213 1.80 2.85 -24.08
C ALA A 213 0.46 3.57 -23.89
N ARG A 214 0.32 4.37 -22.83
CA ARG A 214 -0.86 5.20 -22.54
C ARG A 214 -1.14 6.20 -23.66
N THR A 215 -0.13 6.93 -24.11
CA THR A 215 -0.27 7.92 -25.19
C THR A 215 -0.73 7.27 -26.49
N LEU A 216 -0.18 6.10 -26.83
CA LEU A 216 -0.58 5.36 -28.02
C LEU A 216 -1.99 4.76 -27.86
N ALA A 217 -2.33 4.20 -26.70
CA ALA A 217 -3.66 3.68 -26.40
C ALA A 217 -4.73 4.79 -26.49
N PHE A 218 -4.44 5.97 -25.97
CA PHE A 218 -5.29 7.16 -26.10
C PHE A 218 -5.50 7.54 -27.57
N LYS A 219 -4.41 7.63 -28.37
CA LYS A 219 -4.49 7.94 -29.80
C LYS A 219 -5.34 6.91 -30.57
N LEU A 220 -5.18 5.62 -30.26
CA LEU A 220 -5.96 4.54 -30.87
C LEU A 220 -7.44 4.62 -30.48
N ARG A 221 -7.76 4.89 -29.21
CA ARG A 221 -9.14 5.04 -28.74
C ARG A 221 -9.81 6.26 -29.35
N ARG A 222 -9.10 7.39 -29.42
CA ARG A 222 -9.55 8.59 -30.13
C ARG A 222 -9.83 8.30 -31.61
N SER A 223 -8.92 7.57 -32.26
CA SER A 223 -9.09 7.15 -33.66
C SER A 223 -10.33 6.29 -33.85
N LEU A 224 -10.59 5.33 -32.97
CA LEU A 224 -11.80 4.50 -33.00
C LEU A 224 -13.07 5.32 -32.90
N GLU A 225 -13.21 6.13 -31.85
CA GLU A 225 -14.40 6.94 -31.62
C GLU A 225 -14.62 7.95 -32.78
N SER A 226 -13.53 8.43 -33.39
CA SER A 226 -13.60 9.29 -34.58
C SER A 226 -13.90 8.56 -35.90
N SER A 227 -13.56 7.27 -36.01
CA SER A 227 -13.65 6.48 -37.26
C SER A 227 -14.91 5.63 -37.35
N VAL A 228 -15.52 5.24 -36.22
CA VAL A 228 -16.81 4.50 -36.15
C VAL A 228 -17.98 5.29 -36.76
N VAL A 229 -17.76 6.55 -37.14
CA VAL A 229 -18.77 7.50 -37.62
C VAL A 229 -18.69 7.81 -39.13
N GLN A 230 -17.74 7.25 -39.89
CA GLN A 230 -17.73 7.42 -41.36
C GLN A 230 -18.31 6.22 -42.15
N PRO A 231 -19.59 5.78 -41.97
CA PRO A 231 -20.25 4.96 -42.98
C PRO A 231 -20.96 5.89 -43.98
N GLY A 232 -20.22 6.43 -44.94
CA GLY A 232 -20.79 7.20 -46.05
C GLY A 232 -20.08 8.53 -46.27
N GLY A 233 -19.30 8.62 -47.33
CA GLY A 233 -18.46 9.77 -47.68
C GLY A 233 -19.20 11.11 -47.65
N GLY A 234 -18.93 11.89 -46.62
CA GLY A 234 -19.31 13.28 -46.50
C GLY A 234 -18.71 13.84 -45.22
N ALA A 235 -18.12 15.04 -45.28
CA ALA A 235 -17.55 15.75 -44.14
C ALA A 235 -18.67 16.27 -43.20
N ALA A 236 -19.49 15.36 -42.66
CA ALA A 236 -20.44 15.68 -41.61
C ALA A 236 -19.74 15.64 -40.25
N ALA A 237 -20.03 16.63 -39.41
CA ALA A 237 -19.54 16.71 -38.05
C ALA A 237 -19.85 15.41 -37.27
N LEU A 238 -18.92 14.98 -36.42
CA LEU A 238 -19.10 13.85 -35.50
C LEU A 238 -20.45 14.02 -34.74
N PRO A 239 -21.26 12.96 -34.53
CA PRO A 239 -22.46 13.03 -33.71
C PRO A 239 -22.08 13.47 -32.30
N ALA A 240 -22.99 14.19 -31.63
CA ALA A 240 -22.74 14.82 -30.34
C ALA A 240 -22.19 13.84 -29.28
N ASP A 241 -22.66 12.59 -29.30
CA ASP A 241 -22.22 11.55 -28.36
C ASP A 241 -20.75 11.11 -28.59
N ALA A 242 -20.31 11.02 -29.85
CA ALA A 242 -18.92 10.69 -30.18
C ALA A 242 -17.98 11.86 -29.83
N GLN A 243 -18.44 13.10 -30.05
CA GLN A 243 -17.70 14.29 -29.62
C GLN A 243 -17.55 14.35 -28.10
N ALA A 244 -18.63 14.05 -27.35
CA ALA A 244 -18.60 14.01 -25.89
C ALA A 244 -17.61 12.95 -25.36
N ARG A 245 -17.57 11.77 -25.98
CA ARG A 245 -16.59 10.71 -25.61
C ARG A 245 -15.15 11.13 -25.90
N VAL A 246 -14.87 11.73 -27.06
CA VAL A 246 -13.52 12.22 -27.38
C VAL A 246 -13.09 13.33 -26.42
N GLN A 247 -13.98 14.26 -26.08
CA GLN A 247 -13.71 15.31 -25.09
C GLN A 247 -13.45 14.73 -23.70
N ALA A 248 -14.23 13.75 -23.26
CA ALA A 248 -13.99 13.07 -21.98
C ALA A 248 -12.59 12.41 -21.93
N LEU A 249 -12.17 11.78 -23.03
CA LEU A 249 -10.84 11.19 -23.13
C LEU A 249 -9.72 12.25 -23.10
N GLU A 250 -9.92 13.38 -23.77
CA GLU A 250 -8.97 14.50 -23.74
C GLU A 250 -8.86 15.10 -22.34
N GLN A 251 -9.98 15.28 -21.64
CA GLN A 251 -9.99 15.77 -20.26
C GLN A 251 -9.30 14.79 -19.31
N GLU A 252 -9.50 13.48 -19.45
CA GLU A 252 -8.80 12.47 -18.66
C GLU A 252 -7.29 12.51 -18.91
N HIS A 253 -6.86 12.64 -20.17
CA HIS A 253 -5.44 12.74 -20.51
C HIS A 253 -4.78 13.98 -19.91
N VAL A 254 -5.46 15.13 -19.98
CA VAL A 254 -4.97 16.40 -19.39
C VAL A 254 -4.88 16.31 -17.87
N ALA A 255 -5.89 15.74 -17.21
CA ALA A 255 -5.91 15.56 -15.75
C ALA A 255 -4.68 14.77 -15.28
N ARG A 256 -4.42 13.63 -15.94
CA ARG A 256 -3.27 12.76 -15.65
C ARG A 256 -1.96 13.52 -15.88
N ARG A 257 -1.83 14.21 -17.03
CA ARG A 257 -0.62 14.98 -17.36
C ARG A 257 -0.30 16.06 -16.33
N LEU A 258 -1.31 16.81 -15.89
CA LEU A 258 -1.12 17.80 -14.83
C LEU A 258 -0.70 17.13 -13.51
N SER A 259 -1.29 15.99 -13.16
CA SER A 259 -0.87 15.25 -11.97
C SER A 259 0.58 14.80 -12.05
N ASP A 260 1.05 14.32 -13.20
CA ASP A 260 2.44 13.88 -13.40
C ASP A 260 3.41 15.05 -13.26
N LEU A 261 3.11 16.19 -13.88
CA LEU A 261 3.91 17.41 -13.73
C LEU A 261 3.94 17.91 -12.28
N GLY A 262 2.82 17.77 -11.56
CA GLY A 262 2.71 18.03 -10.13
C GLY A 262 3.76 17.26 -9.32
N ASN A 263 3.91 15.96 -9.62
CA ASN A 263 4.83 15.08 -8.92
C ASN A 263 6.29 15.32 -9.34
N GLU A 264 6.56 15.45 -10.64
CA GLU A 264 7.92 15.62 -11.19
C GLU A 264 8.57 16.92 -10.69
N TYR A 265 7.80 18.00 -10.58
CA TYR A 265 8.31 19.33 -10.23
C TYR A 265 7.99 19.73 -8.77
N ALA A 266 7.67 18.78 -7.89
CA ALA A 266 7.31 19.05 -6.50
C ALA A 266 8.36 19.92 -5.76
N LEU A 267 9.65 19.60 -5.88
CA LEU A 267 10.72 20.38 -5.26
C LEU A 267 10.83 21.81 -5.81
N LEU A 268 10.52 22.00 -7.09
CA LEU A 268 10.49 23.32 -7.71
C LEU A 268 9.31 24.14 -7.17
N PHE A 269 8.15 23.52 -6.94
CA PHE A 269 6.99 24.19 -6.35
C PHE A 269 7.22 24.63 -4.90
N GLU A 270 7.99 23.86 -4.12
CA GLU A 270 8.40 24.30 -2.78
C GLU A 270 9.30 25.55 -2.81
N LEU A 271 10.21 25.63 -3.80
CA LEU A 271 11.10 26.79 -3.98
C LEU A 271 10.37 28.00 -4.57
N ARG A 272 9.39 27.76 -5.45
CA ARG A 272 8.70 28.78 -6.25
C ARG A 272 7.18 28.68 -6.05
N PRO A 273 6.65 29.28 -4.96
CA PRO A 273 5.22 29.21 -4.65
C PRO A 273 4.34 29.88 -5.72
N ASP A 274 4.90 30.80 -6.50
CA ASP A 274 4.24 31.40 -7.67
C ASP A 274 3.93 30.35 -8.75
N LEU A 275 4.85 29.41 -9.00
CA LEU A 275 4.63 28.30 -9.94
C LEU A 275 3.63 27.29 -9.39
N ALA A 276 3.66 27.03 -8.09
CA ALA A 276 2.69 26.16 -7.42
C ALA A 276 1.26 26.71 -7.57
N GLN A 277 1.06 28.01 -7.35
CA GLN A 277 -0.24 28.67 -7.54
C GLN A 277 -0.71 28.62 -9.00
N ASN A 278 0.19 28.80 -9.96
CA ASN A 278 -0.16 28.69 -11.38
C ASN A 278 -0.53 27.26 -11.77
N HIS A 279 0.15 26.26 -11.22
CA HIS A 279 -0.19 24.86 -11.41
C HIS A 279 -1.59 24.55 -10.86
N GLU A 280 -1.93 25.06 -9.67
CA GLU A 280 -3.26 24.86 -9.09
C GLU A 280 -4.35 25.55 -9.91
N LYS A 281 -4.12 26.77 -10.42
CA LYS A 281 -5.05 27.44 -11.36
C LYS A 281 -5.30 26.61 -12.63
N LEU A 282 -4.28 25.92 -13.15
CA LEU A 282 -4.45 25.02 -14.28
C LEU A 282 -5.30 23.80 -13.90
N ARG A 283 -5.16 23.26 -12.69
CA ARG A 283 -6.03 22.19 -12.17
C ARG A 283 -7.47 22.66 -11.98
N GLU A 284 -7.68 23.88 -11.47
CA GLU A 284 -9.02 24.47 -11.33
C GLU A 284 -9.70 24.71 -12.68
N THR A 285 -8.97 25.23 -13.66
CA THR A 285 -9.51 25.45 -15.03
C THR A 285 -9.80 24.14 -15.76
N HIS A 286 -9.04 23.08 -15.47
CA HIS A 286 -9.33 21.71 -15.90
C HIS A 286 -10.59 21.17 -15.23
N ALA A 287 -10.76 21.35 -13.91
CA ALA A 287 -11.98 20.96 -13.19
C ALA A 287 -13.23 21.68 -13.75
N ALA A 288 -13.07 22.89 -14.28
CA ALA A 288 -14.11 23.62 -15.00
C ALA A 288 -14.36 23.13 -16.46
N GLY A 289 -13.59 22.14 -16.94
CA GLY A 289 -13.75 21.49 -18.25
C GLY A 289 -13.24 22.31 -19.45
N THR A 290 -12.47 23.37 -19.21
CA THR A 290 -12.07 24.32 -20.27
C THR A 290 -10.63 24.16 -20.75
N LEU A 291 -9.84 23.34 -20.07
CA LEU A 291 -8.42 23.21 -20.36
C LEU A 291 -8.16 22.32 -21.58
N ARG A 292 -7.19 22.72 -22.41
CA ARG A 292 -6.75 21.97 -23.60
C ARG A 292 -5.39 21.30 -23.37
N SER A 293 -5.09 20.24 -24.13
CA SER A 293 -3.81 19.52 -24.08
C SER A 293 -2.59 20.43 -24.28
N GLU A 294 -2.67 21.38 -25.22
CA GLU A 294 -1.61 22.33 -25.54
C GLU A 294 -1.20 23.18 -24.32
N SER A 295 -2.15 23.49 -23.43
CA SER A 295 -1.87 24.27 -22.22
C SER A 295 -1.03 23.48 -21.21
N ALA A 296 -1.25 22.16 -21.10
CA ALA A 296 -0.44 21.29 -20.24
C ALA A 296 0.98 21.10 -20.81
N GLU A 297 1.11 20.98 -22.13
CA GLU A 297 2.42 20.89 -22.81
C GLU A 297 3.22 22.19 -22.68
N ALA A 298 2.58 23.35 -22.90
CA ALA A 298 3.20 24.65 -22.70
C ALA A 298 3.66 24.85 -21.24
N TRP A 299 2.84 24.40 -20.28
CA TRP A 299 3.19 24.46 -18.87
C TRP A 299 4.44 23.65 -18.53
N GLN A 300 4.58 22.44 -19.09
CA GLN A 300 5.80 21.64 -18.92
C GLN A 300 7.06 22.38 -19.38
N VAL A 301 7.00 23.06 -20.53
CA VAL A 301 8.15 23.83 -21.04
C VAL A 301 8.52 24.95 -20.07
N THR A 302 7.53 25.67 -19.54
CA THR A 302 7.73 26.70 -18.51
C THR A 302 8.38 26.13 -17.25
N LEU A 303 7.93 24.97 -16.77
CA LEU A 303 8.52 24.30 -15.60
C LEU A 303 9.97 23.86 -15.84
N ALA A 304 10.28 23.34 -17.02
CA ALA A 304 11.64 22.92 -17.39
C ALA A 304 12.61 24.12 -17.42
N GLU A 305 12.18 25.26 -17.96
CA GLU A 305 12.98 26.49 -17.98
C GLU A 305 13.18 27.04 -16.55
N ALA A 306 12.12 27.10 -15.75
CA ALA A 306 12.20 27.54 -14.36
C ALA A 306 13.12 26.65 -13.52
N ARG A 307 13.11 25.33 -13.74
CA ARG A 307 14.01 24.39 -13.08
C ARG A 307 15.48 24.69 -13.41
N ARG A 308 15.80 24.99 -14.67
CA ARG A 308 17.17 25.33 -15.09
C ARG A 308 17.66 26.60 -14.39
N GLY A 309 16.82 27.64 -14.35
CA GLY A 309 17.14 28.89 -13.63
C GLY A 309 17.34 28.67 -12.13
N ALA A 310 16.52 27.83 -11.50
CA ALA A 310 16.66 27.47 -10.09
C ALA A 310 17.98 26.74 -9.79
N LEU A 311 18.40 25.82 -10.66
CA LEU A 311 19.69 25.11 -10.52
C LEU A 311 20.88 26.08 -10.59
N GLU A 312 20.86 27.04 -11.50
CA GLU A 312 21.90 28.07 -11.61
C GLU A 312 21.95 28.96 -10.36
N GLN A 313 20.78 29.39 -9.86
CA GLN A 313 20.70 30.15 -8.62
C GLN A 313 21.32 29.38 -7.44
N GLN A 314 20.96 28.10 -7.27
CA GLN A 314 21.46 27.27 -6.17
C GLN A 314 22.96 26.98 -6.27
N ARG A 315 23.52 26.88 -7.49
CA ARG A 315 24.97 26.79 -7.69
C ARG A 315 25.69 28.03 -7.18
N ASN A 316 25.14 29.21 -7.42
CA ASN A 316 25.71 30.46 -6.92
C ASN A 316 25.60 30.56 -5.40
N GLU A 317 24.43 30.24 -4.82
CA GLU A 317 24.22 30.23 -3.36
C GLU A 317 25.17 29.24 -2.66
N LEU A 318 25.39 28.04 -3.23
CA LEU A 318 26.34 27.08 -2.68
C LEU A 318 27.78 27.62 -2.69
N ALA A 319 28.19 28.28 -3.77
CA ALA A 319 29.53 28.86 -3.90
C ALA A 319 29.74 30.01 -2.89
N GLU A 320 28.72 30.83 -2.65
CA GLU A 320 28.76 31.87 -1.61
C GLU A 320 28.89 31.27 -0.20
N LEU A 321 28.14 30.20 0.10
CA LEU A 321 28.25 29.50 1.38
C LEU A 321 29.64 28.88 1.56
N ASP A 322 30.20 28.26 0.52
CA ASP A 322 31.54 27.65 0.53
C ASP A 322 32.60 28.68 0.99
N GLY A 323 32.60 29.86 0.38
CA GLY A 323 33.51 30.95 0.77
C GLY A 323 33.31 31.46 2.20
N ARG A 324 32.10 31.35 2.76
CA ARG A 324 31.85 31.69 4.18
C ARG A 324 32.37 30.61 5.12
N PHE A 325 32.26 29.33 4.75
CA PHE A 325 32.77 28.21 5.54
C PHE A 325 34.30 28.14 5.60
N GLU A 326 35.02 28.69 4.61
CA GLU A 326 36.49 28.82 4.66
C GLU A 326 36.98 29.65 5.86
N ASN A 327 36.15 30.59 6.34
CA ASN A 327 36.49 31.49 7.44
C ASN A 327 36.09 30.93 8.83
N VAL A 328 35.43 29.77 8.88
CA VAL A 328 34.96 29.15 10.14
C VAL A 328 36.11 28.39 10.79
N GLN A 329 36.24 28.55 12.12
CA GLN A 329 37.25 27.82 12.91
C GLN A 329 37.05 26.30 12.81
N ASP A 330 38.16 25.57 12.76
CA ASP A 330 38.13 24.12 12.61
C ASP A 330 37.57 23.48 13.89
N SER A 331 36.45 22.76 13.73
CA SER A 331 35.72 22.08 14.78
C SER A 331 35.06 20.83 14.18
N PRO A 332 34.72 19.81 14.97
CA PRO A 332 34.05 18.62 14.43
C PRO A 332 32.72 18.96 13.75
N ALA A 333 31.99 19.96 14.25
CA ALA A 333 30.76 20.45 13.62
C ALA A 333 31.04 21.18 12.29
N ALA A 334 32.13 21.94 12.19
CA ALA A 334 32.56 22.55 10.94
C ALA A 334 33.02 21.51 9.91
N GLN A 335 33.68 20.44 10.34
CA GLN A 335 34.06 19.31 9.48
C GLN A 335 32.83 18.57 8.95
N ASP A 336 31.83 18.30 9.79
CA ASP A 336 30.54 17.73 9.37
C ASP A 336 29.83 18.63 8.35
N ALA A 337 29.82 19.95 8.58
CA ALA A 337 29.24 20.91 7.65
C ALA A 337 29.96 20.93 6.28
N ARG A 338 31.29 20.80 6.26
CA ARG A 338 32.08 20.70 5.02
C ARG A 338 31.78 19.42 4.25
N LEU A 339 31.56 18.30 4.93
CA LEU A 339 31.12 17.06 4.29
C LEU A 339 29.75 17.22 3.66
N ARG A 340 28.81 17.89 4.34
CA ARG A 340 27.48 18.20 3.77
C ARG A 340 27.56 19.14 2.56
N LEU A 341 28.47 20.12 2.57
CA LEU A 341 28.77 20.95 1.39
C LEU A 341 29.22 20.11 0.20
N GLU A 342 30.06 19.10 0.44
CA GLU A 342 30.54 18.20 -0.60
C GLU A 342 29.42 17.30 -1.15
N VAL A 343 28.54 16.77 -0.29
CA VAL A 343 27.31 16.08 -0.72
C VAL A 343 26.46 17.00 -1.59
N ALA A 344 26.17 18.23 -1.13
CA ALA A 344 25.35 19.19 -1.85
C ALA A 344 25.94 19.53 -3.24
N ARG A 345 27.28 19.65 -3.33
CA ARG A 345 28.00 19.85 -4.59
C ARG A 345 27.80 18.67 -5.54
N SER A 346 27.89 17.44 -5.02
CA SER A 346 27.70 16.24 -5.83
C SER A 346 26.27 16.14 -6.38
N ILE A 347 25.25 16.53 -5.60
CA ILE A 347 23.84 16.52 -6.04
C ILE A 347 23.60 17.55 -7.14
N LEU A 348 24.13 18.78 -6.99
CA LEU A 348 24.02 19.82 -8.02
C LEU A 348 24.77 19.48 -9.32
N ALA A 349 25.85 18.70 -9.23
CA ALA A 349 26.55 18.18 -10.40
C ALA A 349 25.70 17.16 -11.17
N GLY A 350 24.76 16.48 -10.49
CA GLY A 350 23.75 15.60 -11.07
C GLY A 350 22.42 16.29 -11.41
N ASP A 351 22.38 17.61 -11.53
CA ASP A 351 21.18 18.42 -11.82
C ASP A 351 20.01 18.25 -10.82
N GLY A 352 20.30 17.84 -9.59
CA GLY A 352 19.35 17.82 -8.48
C GLY A 352 19.26 19.17 -7.77
N LEU A 353 18.05 19.58 -7.38
CA LEU A 353 17.85 20.78 -6.54
C LEU A 353 18.24 20.47 -5.10
N ILE A 354 18.94 21.40 -4.45
CA ILE A 354 19.49 21.27 -3.08
C ILE A 354 18.89 22.30 -2.10
N THR A 355 17.62 22.65 -2.29
CA THR A 355 16.94 23.71 -1.52
C THR A 355 17.00 23.48 -0.01
N ALA A 356 16.87 22.22 0.42
CA ALA A 356 16.87 21.85 1.83
C ALA A 356 18.30 21.92 2.40
N GLU A 357 19.28 21.41 1.66
CA GLU A 357 20.69 21.37 2.03
C GLU A 357 21.27 22.79 2.15
N LEU A 358 20.95 23.71 1.23
CA LEU A 358 21.39 25.12 1.33
C LEU A 358 20.86 25.80 2.59
N ARG A 359 19.59 25.56 2.93
CA ARG A 359 18.99 26.07 4.15
C ARG A 359 19.66 25.49 5.39
N GLU A 360 19.91 24.19 5.40
CA GLU A 360 20.60 23.50 6.47
C GLU A 360 22.02 24.04 6.66
N LEU A 361 22.78 24.20 5.57
CA LEU A 361 24.13 24.76 5.61
C LEU A 361 24.15 26.20 6.10
N SER A 362 23.20 27.04 5.69
CA SER A 362 23.11 28.43 6.17
C SER A 362 22.83 28.52 7.67
N THR A 363 21.94 27.67 8.19
CA THR A 363 21.62 27.61 9.63
C THR A 363 22.77 27.05 10.46
N THR A 364 23.46 26.02 9.95
CA THR A 364 24.70 25.50 10.56
C THR A 364 25.78 26.57 10.62
N LEU A 365 25.96 27.36 9.56
CA LEU A 365 26.91 28.47 9.54
C LEU A 365 26.56 29.53 10.60
N THR A 366 25.28 29.85 10.80
CA THR A 366 24.84 30.75 11.87
C THR A 366 25.18 30.17 13.25
N ALA A 367 24.92 28.88 13.48
CA ALA A 367 25.24 28.22 14.75
C ALA A 367 26.76 28.20 15.04
N LEU A 368 27.58 27.92 14.03
CA LEU A 368 29.05 27.90 14.15
C LEU A 368 29.66 29.28 14.44
N ASN A 369 28.96 30.37 14.08
CA ASN A 369 29.38 31.74 14.39
C ASN A 369 28.88 32.23 15.77
N SER A 370 28.12 31.41 16.50
CA SER A 370 27.61 31.73 17.84
C SER A 370 28.56 31.25 18.95
N SER A 371 28.27 31.58 20.22
CA SER A 371 29.04 31.08 21.36
C SER A 371 28.94 29.56 21.50
N PRO A 372 29.97 28.85 22.02
CA PRO A 372 30.00 27.38 22.08
C PRO A 372 28.78 26.74 22.77
N GLU A 373 28.31 27.33 23.88
CA GLU A 373 27.12 26.85 24.61
C GLU A 373 25.84 26.98 23.77
N THR A 374 25.73 28.03 22.98
CA THR A 374 24.58 28.31 22.10
C THR A 374 24.65 27.47 20.83
N MET A 375 25.86 27.22 20.31
CA MET A 375 26.12 26.40 19.13
C MET A 375 25.53 24.99 19.31
N ASP A 376 25.84 24.31 20.41
CA ASP A 376 25.35 22.95 20.65
C ASP A 376 23.82 22.90 20.71
N HIS A 377 23.20 23.86 21.40
CA HIS A 377 21.74 23.96 21.48
C HIS A 377 21.10 24.27 20.13
N LEU A 378 21.68 25.16 19.32
CA LEU A 378 21.16 25.50 18.00
C LEU A 378 21.27 24.33 17.02
N LEU A 379 22.41 23.61 17.01
CA LEU A 379 22.59 22.43 16.16
C LEU A 379 21.62 21.31 16.55
N GLU A 380 21.36 21.14 17.85
CA GLU A 380 20.40 20.16 18.35
C GLU A 380 18.96 20.50 17.94
N GLN A 381 18.55 21.75 18.10
CA GLN A 381 17.22 22.21 17.68
C GLN A 381 17.04 22.19 16.15
N GLN A 382 18.12 22.43 15.39
CA GLN A 382 18.11 22.31 13.94
C GLN A 382 17.85 20.86 13.50
N ARG A 383 18.53 19.89 14.12
CA ARG A 383 18.29 18.45 13.85
C ARG A 383 16.86 18.06 14.18
N GLU A 384 16.38 18.49 15.34
CA GLU A 384 15.02 18.20 15.78
C GLU A 384 13.96 18.84 14.87
N LEU A 385 14.17 20.08 14.43
CA LEU A 385 13.28 20.73 13.47
C LEU A 385 13.27 20.00 12.11
N ALA A 386 14.44 19.56 11.64
CA ALA A 386 14.55 18.81 10.38
C ALA A 386 13.83 17.44 10.47
N GLU A 387 13.95 16.75 11.61
CA GLU A 387 13.19 15.51 11.88
C GLU A 387 11.68 15.78 11.89
N LEU A 388 11.24 16.86 12.55
CA LEU A 388 9.84 17.25 12.63
C LEU A 388 9.27 17.60 11.26
N GLU A 389 9.99 18.38 10.44
CA GLU A 389 9.58 18.72 9.08
C GLU A 389 9.48 17.48 8.19
N ARG A 390 10.45 16.56 8.27
CA ARG A 390 10.42 15.30 7.52
C ARG A 390 9.17 14.49 7.88
N ALA A 391 8.94 14.31 9.19
CA ALA A 391 7.77 13.57 9.66
C ALA A 391 6.45 14.28 9.31
N ALA A 392 6.40 15.61 9.36
CA ALA A 392 5.21 16.38 8.99
C ALA A 392 4.86 16.28 7.50
N ARG A 393 5.86 16.14 6.61
CA ARG A 393 5.63 15.87 5.18
C ARG A 393 5.05 14.48 4.94
N ASP A 394 5.49 13.49 5.71
CA ASP A 394 5.04 12.09 5.55
C ASP A 394 3.65 11.83 6.14
N VAL A 395 3.16 12.70 7.02
CA VAL A 395 1.87 12.54 7.72
C VAL A 395 0.79 13.41 7.06
N PRO A 396 -0.33 12.81 6.58
CA PRO A 396 -1.41 13.54 5.94
C PRO A 396 -1.97 14.67 6.82
N GLY A 397 -2.10 15.87 6.25
CA GLY A 397 -2.68 17.05 6.91
C GLY A 397 -1.77 17.76 7.91
N ALA A 398 -0.69 17.12 8.39
CA ALA A 398 0.20 17.71 9.38
C ALA A 398 0.97 18.92 8.85
N GLN A 399 1.54 18.80 7.64
CA GLN A 399 2.30 19.89 7.02
C GLN A 399 1.48 21.18 6.84
N ALA A 400 0.21 21.07 6.48
CA ALA A 400 -0.65 22.23 6.27
C ALA A 400 -0.90 22.99 7.58
N GLU A 401 -1.23 22.28 8.66
CA GLU A 401 -1.46 22.86 9.99
C GLU A 401 -0.16 23.44 10.58
N LEU A 402 0.96 22.75 10.42
CA LEU A 402 2.25 23.13 10.99
C LEU A 402 3.02 24.18 10.18
N SER A 403 2.60 24.47 8.95
CA SER A 403 3.38 25.27 7.99
C SER A 403 3.86 26.62 8.52
N ALA A 404 2.97 27.38 9.16
CA ALA A 404 3.27 28.71 9.70
C ALA A 404 4.22 28.64 10.90
N ASP A 405 3.98 27.71 11.83
CA ASP A 405 4.79 27.58 13.04
C ASP A 405 6.17 26.99 12.73
N LEU A 406 6.26 26.06 11.77
CA LEU A 406 7.51 25.57 11.21
C LEU A 406 8.30 26.71 10.56
N ALA A 407 7.63 27.60 9.82
CA ALA A 407 8.29 28.77 9.25
C ALA A 407 8.82 29.71 10.33
N ALA A 408 8.06 29.94 11.40
CA ALA A 408 8.50 30.75 12.53
C ALA A 408 9.71 30.12 13.25
N ALA A 409 9.68 28.81 13.51
CA ALA A 409 10.80 28.08 14.12
C ALA A 409 12.06 28.13 13.24
N ARG A 410 11.91 27.97 11.91
CA ARG A 410 13.02 28.16 10.95
C ARG A 410 13.61 29.57 11.03
N SER A 411 12.76 30.60 11.01
CA SER A 411 13.21 31.99 11.11
C SER A 411 13.93 32.27 12.42
N ALA A 412 13.47 31.68 13.53
CA ALA A 412 14.14 31.78 14.82
C ALA A 412 15.56 31.20 14.77
N LEU A 413 15.75 30.01 14.20
CA LEU A 413 17.08 29.39 14.05
C LEU A 413 18.01 30.22 13.15
N VAL A 414 17.51 30.79 12.06
CA VAL A 414 18.30 31.69 11.19
C VAL A 414 18.78 32.93 11.94
N LEU A 415 17.99 33.43 12.89
CA LEU A 415 18.35 34.54 13.77
C LEU A 415 19.23 34.11 14.97
N GLY A 416 19.59 32.83 15.08
CA GLY A 416 20.37 32.29 16.20
C GLY A 416 19.57 32.14 17.50
N GLN A 417 18.25 32.07 17.42
CA GLN A 417 17.36 31.84 18.57
C GLN A 417 17.00 30.36 18.70
N VAL A 418 16.77 29.90 19.94
CA VAL A 418 16.39 28.52 20.27
C VAL A 418 14.86 28.43 20.37
N PRO A 419 14.15 27.84 19.37
CA PRO A 419 12.70 27.68 19.41
C PRO A 419 12.27 26.54 20.35
N ASP A 420 11.06 26.61 20.91
CA ASP A 420 10.42 25.47 21.59
C ASP A 420 9.63 24.63 20.58
N LEU A 421 10.12 23.41 20.30
CA LEU A 421 9.51 22.48 19.35
C LEU A 421 8.47 21.53 19.99
N GLY A 422 8.36 21.52 21.32
CA GLY A 422 7.46 20.63 22.05
C GLY A 422 5.96 20.76 21.67
N PRO A 423 5.42 21.96 21.42
CA PRO A 423 4.07 22.14 20.90
C PRO A 423 3.87 21.53 19.50
N LEU A 424 4.86 21.67 18.62
CA LEU A 424 4.79 21.18 17.24
C LEU A 424 4.78 19.65 17.18
N TRP A 425 5.61 19.00 18.01
CA TRP A 425 5.58 17.53 18.13
C TRP A 425 4.23 17.01 18.59
N ARG A 426 3.55 17.68 19.53
CA ARG A 426 2.21 17.26 19.98
C ARG A 426 1.17 17.37 18.87
N VAL A 427 1.26 18.38 18.01
CA VAL A 427 0.38 18.51 16.84
C VAL A 427 0.66 17.36 15.86
N LEU A 428 1.92 17.09 15.57
CA LEU A 428 2.34 16.01 14.68
C LEU A 428 1.91 14.63 15.19
N GLU A 429 2.13 14.32 16.48
CA GLU A 429 1.72 13.04 17.10
C GLU A 429 0.20 12.78 16.99
N ARG A 430 -0.63 13.83 17.10
CA ARG A 430 -2.08 13.69 16.90
C ARG A 430 -2.40 13.32 15.45
N HIS A 431 -1.71 13.91 14.48
CA HIS A 431 -1.88 13.58 13.06
C HIS A 431 -1.34 12.19 12.74
N MET A 432 -0.21 11.77 13.32
CA MET A 432 0.32 10.41 13.21
C MET A 432 -0.71 9.37 13.70
N GLY A 433 -1.30 9.62 14.88
CA GLY A 433 -2.34 8.75 15.43
C GLY A 433 -3.58 8.67 14.54
N ARG A 434 -4.08 9.81 14.03
CA ARG A 434 -5.19 9.84 13.07
C ARG A 434 -4.86 9.11 11.77
N ALA A 435 -3.66 9.30 11.24
CA ALA A 435 -3.21 8.67 10.02
C ALA A 435 -3.05 7.15 10.17
N ALA A 436 -2.62 6.67 11.34
CA ALA A 436 -2.57 5.24 11.65
C ALA A 436 -3.96 4.64 11.80
N GLN A 437 -4.88 5.31 12.49
CA GLN A 437 -6.27 4.88 12.60
C GLN A 437 -6.94 4.80 11.22
N GLN A 438 -6.80 5.85 10.41
CA GLN A 438 -7.35 5.89 9.06
C GLN A 438 -6.79 4.75 8.19
N ARG A 439 -5.52 4.36 8.39
CA ARG A 439 -4.95 3.21 7.70
C ARG A 439 -5.65 1.90 8.10
N GLU A 440 -5.87 1.67 9.39
CA GLU A 440 -6.63 0.49 9.84
C GLU A 440 -8.05 0.48 9.27
N ASP A 441 -8.71 1.64 9.22
CA ASP A 441 -10.06 1.76 8.66
C ASP A 441 -10.06 1.46 7.14
N PHE A 442 -9.05 1.92 6.40
CA PHE A 442 -8.88 1.60 4.98
C PHE A 442 -8.65 0.11 4.75
N ASP A 443 -7.81 -0.53 5.56
CA ASP A 443 -7.53 -1.96 5.44
C ASP A 443 -8.78 -2.80 5.75
N ALA A 444 -9.57 -2.42 6.75
CA ALA A 444 -10.85 -3.08 7.03
C ALA A 444 -11.88 -2.92 5.90
N ARG A 445 -11.95 -1.73 5.30
CA ARG A 445 -12.82 -1.48 4.12
C ARG A 445 -12.34 -2.26 2.90
N ALA A 446 -11.04 -2.32 2.65
CA ALA A 446 -10.46 -3.11 1.57
C ALA A 446 -10.78 -4.60 1.73
N ASP A 447 -10.63 -5.14 2.95
CA ASP A 447 -10.98 -6.52 3.27
C ASP A 447 -12.46 -6.79 3.00
N HIS A 448 -13.35 -5.87 3.39
CA HIS A 448 -14.77 -5.97 3.06
C HIS A 448 -15.01 -5.99 1.55
N VAL A 449 -14.43 -5.06 0.78
CA VAL A 449 -14.60 -5.01 -0.67
C VAL A 449 -14.13 -6.31 -1.34
N VAL A 450 -12.97 -6.82 -0.93
CA VAL A 450 -12.37 -8.05 -1.46
C VAL A 450 -13.27 -9.26 -1.18
N GLU A 451 -13.71 -9.43 0.07
CA GLU A 451 -14.58 -10.54 0.47
C GLU A 451 -15.91 -10.52 -0.32
N GLN A 452 -16.45 -9.33 -0.54
CA GLN A 452 -17.75 -9.16 -1.20
C GLN A 452 -17.63 -9.33 -2.72
N TYR A 453 -16.53 -8.89 -3.32
CA TYR A 453 -16.20 -9.19 -4.70
C TYR A 453 -16.13 -10.70 -4.94
N ASP A 454 -15.48 -11.46 -4.04
CA ASP A 454 -15.32 -12.91 -4.20
C ASP A 454 -16.67 -13.66 -4.24
N ARG A 455 -17.75 -13.07 -3.69
CA ARG A 455 -19.13 -13.59 -3.77
C ARG A 455 -19.80 -13.33 -5.11
N VAL A 456 -19.54 -12.17 -5.73
CA VAL A 456 -20.17 -11.75 -7.00
C VAL A 456 -19.32 -12.07 -8.24
N ARG A 457 -18.11 -12.59 -8.06
CA ARG A 457 -17.12 -12.85 -9.14
C ARG A 457 -17.62 -13.78 -10.25
N THR A 458 -18.65 -14.58 -10.00
CA THR A 458 -19.20 -15.53 -10.98
C THR A 458 -19.95 -14.84 -12.12
N LEU A 459 -20.29 -13.55 -11.96
CA LEU A 459 -20.85 -12.74 -13.03
C LEU A 459 -19.77 -12.27 -14.00
N ALA A 460 -19.96 -12.53 -15.28
CA ALA A 460 -19.08 -12.05 -16.35
C ALA A 460 -19.46 -10.64 -16.84
N GLY A 461 -19.79 -9.71 -15.93
CA GLY A 461 -20.14 -8.31 -16.26
C GLY A 461 -18.93 -7.38 -16.33
N GLU A 462 -19.05 -6.27 -17.06
CA GLU A 462 -18.00 -5.21 -17.12
C GLU A 462 -17.76 -4.57 -15.75
N THR A 463 -18.82 -4.42 -14.96
CA THR A 463 -18.81 -3.94 -13.57
C THR A 463 -17.99 -4.89 -12.68
N THR A 464 -18.26 -6.20 -12.74
CA THR A 464 -17.53 -7.23 -11.98
C THR A 464 -16.06 -7.32 -12.40
N GLN A 465 -15.75 -7.22 -13.70
CA GLN A 465 -14.36 -7.21 -14.18
C GLN A 465 -13.60 -5.95 -13.72
N SER A 466 -14.26 -4.80 -13.71
CA SER A 466 -13.66 -3.55 -13.22
C SER A 466 -13.46 -3.57 -11.71
N LEU A 467 -14.43 -4.10 -10.95
CA LEU A 467 -14.32 -4.34 -9.53
C LEU A 467 -13.17 -5.31 -9.20
N GLY A 468 -13.02 -6.39 -9.97
CA GLY A 468 -11.94 -7.36 -9.79
C GLY A 468 -10.54 -6.75 -9.95
N ARG A 469 -10.37 -5.81 -10.89
CA ARG A 469 -9.11 -5.06 -11.05
C ARG A 469 -8.83 -4.16 -9.85
N LEU A 470 -9.83 -3.41 -9.39
CA LEU A 470 -9.65 -2.56 -8.20
C LEU A 470 -9.41 -3.40 -6.94
N ALA A 471 -10.10 -4.54 -6.78
CA ALA A 471 -9.87 -5.46 -5.66
C ALA A 471 -8.42 -5.99 -5.63
N GLU A 472 -7.82 -6.29 -6.78
CA GLU A 472 -6.42 -6.69 -6.85
C GLU A 472 -5.48 -5.53 -6.47
N THR A 473 -5.76 -4.31 -6.94
CA THR A 473 -5.02 -3.11 -6.53
C THR A 473 -5.11 -2.89 -5.01
N LEU A 474 -6.30 -3.05 -4.41
CA LEU A 474 -6.50 -2.95 -2.96
C LEU A 474 -5.69 -4.00 -2.19
N ARG A 475 -5.63 -5.26 -2.68
CA ARG A 475 -4.78 -6.30 -2.07
C ARG A 475 -3.30 -5.92 -2.11
N ALA A 476 -2.83 -5.37 -3.24
CA ALA A 476 -1.45 -4.90 -3.38
C ALA A 476 -1.15 -3.71 -2.46
N GLN A 477 -2.04 -2.71 -2.42
CA GLN A 477 -1.94 -1.54 -1.54
C GLN A 477 -1.96 -1.91 -0.05
N ARG A 478 -2.77 -2.89 0.34
CA ARG A 478 -2.81 -3.39 1.73
C ARG A 478 -1.49 -4.01 2.18
N ARG A 479 -0.78 -4.70 1.26
CA ARG A 479 0.53 -5.31 1.54
C ARG A 479 1.66 -4.29 1.68
N LEU A 480 1.46 -3.06 1.21
CA LEU A 480 2.41 -1.98 1.45
C LEU A 480 2.46 -1.65 2.94
N GLY A 481 3.67 -1.42 3.47
CA GLY A 481 3.88 -1.00 4.85
C GLY A 481 3.55 0.49 5.05
N PRO A 482 4.47 1.29 5.61
CA PRO A 482 4.25 2.73 5.73
C PRO A 482 4.17 3.38 4.34
N MET A 483 3.00 3.96 4.03
CA MET A 483 2.70 4.63 2.77
C MET A 483 3.00 6.12 2.79
N SER A 484 3.48 6.64 1.67
CA SER A 484 3.53 8.06 1.37
C SER A 484 2.13 8.72 1.37
N PRO A 485 2.03 10.04 1.57
CA PRO A 485 0.76 10.76 1.48
C PRO A 485 0.04 10.57 0.14
N GLN A 486 0.81 10.46 -0.94
CA GLN A 486 0.26 10.23 -2.27
C GLN A 486 -0.31 8.81 -2.41
N ALA A 487 0.44 7.78 -1.96
CA ALA A 487 -0.04 6.41 -1.98
C ALA A 487 -1.31 6.24 -1.13
N ARG A 488 -1.40 6.93 0.03
CA ARG A 488 -2.61 6.96 0.86
C ARG A 488 -3.80 7.59 0.16
N THR A 489 -3.59 8.74 -0.50
CA THR A 489 -4.65 9.43 -1.25
C THR A 489 -5.19 8.53 -2.37
N ARG A 490 -4.28 7.85 -3.09
CA ARG A 490 -4.68 6.88 -4.11
C ARG A 490 -5.42 5.69 -3.52
N TYR A 491 -4.96 5.15 -2.39
CA TYR A 491 -5.65 4.05 -1.72
C TYR A 491 -7.10 4.42 -1.35
N ALA A 492 -7.31 5.63 -0.83
CA ALA A 492 -8.64 6.15 -0.56
C ALA A 492 -9.51 6.24 -1.84
N GLN A 493 -8.96 6.75 -2.93
CA GLN A 493 -9.66 6.83 -4.23
C GLN A 493 -9.99 5.45 -4.81
N THR A 494 -9.04 4.50 -4.74
CA THR A 494 -9.26 3.11 -5.17
C THR A 494 -10.37 2.46 -4.35
N LEU A 495 -10.39 2.69 -3.03
CA LEU A 495 -11.45 2.22 -2.13
C LEU A 495 -12.82 2.78 -2.50
N GLU A 496 -12.94 4.10 -2.65
CA GLU A 496 -14.20 4.75 -3.01
C GLU A 496 -14.73 4.25 -4.36
N GLY A 497 -13.85 4.12 -5.36
CA GLY A 497 -14.22 3.58 -6.67
C GLY A 497 -14.67 2.12 -6.60
N ALA A 498 -14.00 1.29 -5.79
CA ALA A 498 -14.35 -0.12 -5.64
C ALA A 498 -15.66 -0.30 -4.86
N GLU A 499 -15.91 0.52 -3.84
CA GLU A 499 -17.17 0.50 -3.09
C GLU A 499 -18.36 0.92 -3.98
N ALA A 500 -18.18 1.93 -4.84
CA ALA A 500 -19.20 2.33 -5.80
C ALA A 500 -19.53 1.19 -6.79
N LEU A 501 -18.50 0.56 -7.38
CA LEU A 501 -18.69 -0.58 -8.29
C LEU A 501 -19.25 -1.82 -7.57
N LEU A 502 -18.96 -2.00 -6.28
CA LEU A 502 -19.51 -3.11 -5.50
C LEU A 502 -21.02 -2.97 -5.31
N ILE A 503 -21.52 -1.74 -5.09
CA ILE A 503 -22.96 -1.47 -4.99
C ILE A 503 -23.65 -1.83 -6.32
N GLU A 504 -23.08 -1.40 -7.44
CA GLU A 504 -23.60 -1.70 -8.77
C GLU A 504 -23.55 -3.21 -9.07
N ALA A 505 -22.42 -3.87 -8.81
CA ALA A 505 -22.26 -5.30 -9.03
C ALA A 505 -23.22 -6.15 -8.18
N ARG A 506 -23.54 -5.72 -6.95
CA ARG A 506 -24.56 -6.37 -6.11
C ARG A 506 -25.96 -6.21 -6.69
N ALA A 507 -26.32 -5.01 -7.15
CA ALA A 507 -27.60 -4.78 -7.79
C ALA A 507 -27.75 -5.63 -9.07
N GLU A 508 -26.68 -5.74 -9.88
CA GLU A 508 -26.64 -6.62 -11.05
C GLU A 508 -26.78 -8.10 -10.66
N TYR A 509 -26.13 -8.53 -9.58
CA TYR A 509 -26.22 -9.90 -9.07
C TYR A 509 -27.61 -10.25 -8.57
N GLU A 510 -28.23 -9.37 -7.78
CA GLU A 510 -29.60 -9.55 -7.32
C GLU A 510 -30.59 -9.57 -8.50
N ALA A 511 -30.41 -8.69 -9.49
CA ALA A 511 -31.22 -8.70 -10.70
C ALA A 511 -31.04 -10.01 -11.49
N ALA A 512 -29.81 -10.50 -11.65
CA ALA A 512 -29.52 -11.76 -12.32
C ALA A 512 -30.11 -12.97 -11.57
N GLN A 513 -30.07 -12.97 -10.23
CA GLN A 513 -30.72 -13.99 -9.41
C GLN A 513 -32.24 -13.93 -9.55
N GLN A 514 -32.83 -12.74 -9.54
CA GLN A 514 -34.28 -12.56 -9.73
C GLN A 514 -34.73 -13.09 -11.09
N VAL A 515 -34.01 -12.76 -12.16
CA VAL A 515 -34.23 -13.31 -13.51
C VAL A 515 -34.11 -14.84 -13.49
N THR A 516 -33.04 -15.37 -12.92
CA THR A 516 -32.87 -16.84 -12.82
C THR A 516 -34.02 -17.50 -12.05
N SER A 517 -34.51 -16.87 -10.98
CA SER A 517 -35.67 -17.36 -10.22
C SER A 517 -37.01 -17.23 -10.94
N THR A 518 -37.17 -16.24 -11.83
CA THR A 518 -38.40 -16.07 -12.63
C THR A 518 -38.44 -16.95 -13.87
N PHE A 519 -37.28 -17.34 -14.41
CA PHE A 519 -37.18 -18.24 -15.57
C PHE A 519 -36.94 -19.72 -15.18
N GLY A 520 -36.58 -20.00 -13.92
CA GLY A 520 -36.27 -21.32 -13.39
C GLY A 520 -37.48 -22.12 -12.90
N GLU A 521 -38.33 -22.57 -13.84
CA GLU A 521 -39.13 -23.81 -13.86
C GLU A 521 -40.24 -23.68 -14.92
N ASP A 522 -40.89 -22.52 -15.00
CA ASP A 522 -42.04 -22.31 -15.89
C ASP A 522 -41.66 -21.94 -17.34
N ALA A 523 -40.54 -21.23 -17.56
CA ALA A 523 -40.13 -20.79 -18.89
C ALA A 523 -39.43 -21.89 -19.71
N LEU A 524 -38.71 -22.81 -19.06
CA LEU A 524 -38.07 -23.95 -19.71
C LEU A 524 -39.10 -25.01 -20.16
N SER A 525 -40.18 -25.17 -19.39
CA SER A 525 -41.32 -26.03 -19.75
C SER A 525 -42.06 -25.50 -20.98
N GLY A 526 -42.19 -24.16 -21.11
CA GLY A 526 -42.80 -23.51 -22.28
C GLY A 526 -41.93 -23.54 -23.55
N LEU A 527 -40.60 -23.49 -23.41
CA LEU A 527 -39.66 -23.60 -24.55
C LEU A 527 -39.47 -25.04 -25.04
N LEU A 528 -39.55 -26.03 -24.15
CA LEU A 528 -39.52 -27.45 -24.52
C LEU A 528 -40.86 -27.94 -25.11
N GLY A 529 -41.99 -27.35 -24.71
CA GLY A 529 -43.30 -27.64 -25.31
C GLY A 529 -43.51 -27.08 -26.72
N LEU A 530 -42.64 -26.19 -27.19
CA LEU A 530 -42.73 -25.61 -28.54
C LEU A 530 -41.96 -26.40 -29.61
N PHE A 531 -41.18 -27.42 -29.22
CA PHE A 531 -40.45 -28.31 -30.12
C PHE A 531 -41.17 -29.63 -30.42
N ASP A 532 -42.34 -29.89 -29.83
CA ASP A 532 -43.12 -31.11 -30.07
C ASP A 532 -44.38 -30.85 -30.90
N LEU A 533 -44.19 -30.28 -32.11
CA LEU A 533 -45.24 -30.14 -33.12
C LEU A 533 -44.68 -30.39 -34.52
N GLY A 534 -44.85 -31.64 -34.99
CA GLY A 534 -45.01 -31.95 -36.41
C GLY A 534 -44.25 -33.18 -36.91
N GLY A 535 -44.93 -34.33 -36.98
CA GLY A 535 -44.45 -35.46 -37.78
C GLY A 535 -45.20 -36.78 -37.58
N ASP A 536 -46.46 -36.87 -38.00
CA ASP A 536 -47.10 -38.16 -38.31
C ASP A 536 -46.50 -38.75 -39.60
N ALA A 537 -46.11 -40.03 -39.57
CA ALA A 537 -46.24 -40.97 -40.70
C ALA A 537 -45.87 -42.42 -40.29
N ASP A 538 -46.93 -43.20 -40.02
CA ASP A 538 -47.19 -44.62 -40.35
C ASP A 538 -46.09 -45.73 -40.35
N ALA A 539 -46.37 -46.71 -39.46
CA ALA A 539 -46.41 -48.19 -39.66
C ALA A 539 -45.13 -49.05 -39.51
N PRO A 540 -45.26 -50.39 -39.26
CA PRO A 540 -45.99 -51.04 -38.16
C PRO A 540 -45.15 -52.12 -37.40
N GLU A 541 -45.64 -52.44 -36.20
CA GLU A 541 -45.58 -53.69 -35.40
C GLU A 541 -44.68 -54.89 -35.84
N LEU A 542 -43.81 -55.35 -34.93
CA LEU A 542 -43.45 -56.77 -34.70
C LEU A 542 -42.80 -56.95 -33.30
N ALA A 543 -43.24 -57.99 -32.59
CA ALA A 543 -43.11 -58.19 -31.15
C ALA A 543 -41.86 -59.04 -30.72
N PRO A 544 -41.77 -59.65 -29.52
CA PRO A 544 -40.71 -59.38 -28.52
C PRO A 544 -39.82 -60.61 -28.17
N ALA A 545 -38.73 -60.40 -27.41
CA ALA A 545 -37.97 -61.48 -26.73
C ALA A 545 -37.08 -60.85 -25.63
N THR A 546 -37.40 -61.00 -24.34
CA THR A 546 -36.91 -62.03 -23.39
C THR A 546 -35.39 -62.09 -23.20
N GLY A 547 -34.95 -62.02 -21.95
CA GLY A 547 -33.67 -62.57 -21.49
C GLY A 547 -32.98 -61.69 -20.45
N SER A 548 -33.38 -61.70 -19.17
CA SER A 548 -32.90 -62.61 -18.12
C SER A 548 -31.90 -61.91 -17.19
N SER A 549 -32.36 -61.77 -15.96
CA SER A 549 -31.60 -61.51 -14.74
C SER A 549 -30.82 -62.76 -14.30
N GLU A 550 -29.65 -62.57 -13.69
CA GLU A 550 -29.03 -63.46 -12.68
C GLU A 550 -28.02 -62.57 -11.90
N ASP A 551 -28.29 -62.11 -10.66
CA ASP A 551 -28.21 -62.80 -9.35
C ASP A 551 -26.87 -63.55 -9.15
N ALA A 552 -26.10 -63.48 -8.06
CA ALA A 552 -26.06 -62.89 -6.72
C ALA A 552 -24.65 -63.30 -6.13
N PRO A 553 -24.21 -63.12 -4.84
CA PRO A 553 -24.96 -62.68 -3.68
C PRO A 553 -24.25 -61.74 -2.65
N ALA A 554 -25.14 -61.04 -1.94
CA ALA A 554 -25.15 -60.54 -0.57
C ALA A 554 -23.96 -60.78 0.39
N ARG A 555 -23.53 -59.68 1.02
CA ARG A 555 -23.42 -59.59 2.49
C ARG A 555 -24.32 -58.45 2.99
N ARG A 556 -25.26 -58.81 3.87
CA ARG A 556 -26.10 -57.91 4.65
C ARG A 556 -25.34 -57.45 5.89
N ASP A 557 -25.49 -56.17 6.23
CA ASP A 557 -25.93 -55.65 7.53
C ASP A 557 -25.30 -54.27 7.82
N GLN A 558 -26.02 -53.19 7.46
CA GLN A 558 -26.21 -51.99 8.28
C GLN A 558 -27.28 -51.11 7.62
N ALA A 559 -28.21 -50.62 8.44
CA ALA A 559 -29.41 -49.90 8.02
C ALA A 559 -29.06 -48.62 7.26
N ASP A 560 -29.69 -48.45 6.10
CA ASP A 560 -29.55 -47.29 5.21
C ASP A 560 -30.33 -46.11 5.82
N SER A 561 -29.72 -45.41 6.77
CA SER A 561 -30.13 -44.06 7.14
C SER A 561 -29.74 -43.15 5.98
N GLY A 562 -30.69 -42.53 5.28
CA GLY A 562 -30.47 -41.64 4.13
C GLY A 562 -29.73 -40.33 4.45
N LEU A 563 -28.81 -40.36 5.42
CA LEU A 563 -27.96 -39.27 5.86
C LEU A 563 -26.66 -39.23 5.05
N PRO A 564 -26.14 -38.04 4.73
CA PRO A 564 -24.80 -37.88 4.18
C PRO A 564 -23.71 -38.51 5.07
N HIS A 565 -22.57 -38.87 4.48
CA HIS A 565 -21.45 -39.38 5.26
C HIS A 565 -20.95 -38.36 6.29
N GLY A 566 -20.76 -38.79 7.53
CA GLY A 566 -20.37 -37.91 8.62
C GLY A 566 -21.46 -36.91 9.04
N ALA A 567 -22.74 -37.25 8.87
CA ALA A 567 -23.87 -36.45 9.31
C ALA A 567 -24.65 -37.08 10.47
N TRP A 568 -25.24 -36.22 11.30
CA TRP A 568 -26.04 -36.56 12.47
C TRP A 568 -27.24 -35.62 12.61
N THR A 569 -28.37 -36.16 13.03
CA THR A 569 -29.49 -35.35 13.53
C THR A 569 -29.46 -35.34 15.05
N VAL A 570 -29.60 -34.15 15.66
CA VAL A 570 -29.49 -33.94 17.10
C VAL A 570 -30.72 -33.19 17.62
N THR A 571 -31.39 -33.76 18.61
CA THR A 571 -32.54 -33.15 19.28
C THR A 571 -32.28 -33.08 20.78
N ALA A 572 -32.51 -31.92 21.39
CA ALA A 572 -32.30 -31.70 22.83
C ALA A 572 -30.90 -32.09 23.37
N GLY A 573 -29.87 -32.09 22.52
CA GLY A 573 -28.50 -32.46 22.88
C GLY A 573 -28.17 -33.95 22.78
N GLU A 574 -29.10 -34.76 22.27
CA GLU A 574 -28.91 -36.19 22.00
C GLU A 574 -28.94 -36.47 20.49
N ILE A 575 -28.09 -37.37 20.02
CA ILE A 575 -28.07 -37.80 18.61
C ILE A 575 -29.26 -38.74 18.39
N THR A 576 -30.17 -38.35 17.49
CA THR A 576 -31.36 -39.14 17.13
C THR A 576 -31.12 -40.00 15.90
N ASP A 577 -30.24 -39.60 14.99
CA ASP A 577 -29.87 -40.35 13.80
C ASP A 577 -28.41 -40.05 13.39
N GLY A 578 -27.71 -41.05 12.86
CA GLY A 578 -26.28 -40.99 12.49
C GLY A 578 -25.38 -41.96 13.29
N PRO A 579 -24.10 -42.10 12.89
CA PRO A 579 -23.18 -43.09 13.47
C PRO A 579 -22.84 -42.77 14.94
N ALA A 580 -22.80 -43.80 15.79
CA ALA A 580 -22.44 -43.61 17.21
C ALA A 580 -20.96 -43.23 17.36
N GLU A 581 -20.69 -41.95 17.61
CA GLU A 581 -19.34 -41.43 17.77
C GLU A 581 -19.21 -40.52 19.00
N GLU A 582 -18.16 -40.74 19.80
CA GLU A 582 -17.91 -39.99 21.03
C GLU A 582 -17.70 -38.49 20.77
N GLY A 583 -17.07 -38.13 19.66
CA GLY A 583 -16.89 -36.74 19.24
C GLY A 583 -18.21 -36.05 18.92
N ALA A 584 -19.08 -36.72 18.15
CA ALA A 584 -20.40 -36.21 17.80
C ALA A 584 -21.30 -36.04 19.04
N ALA A 585 -21.23 -36.95 20.00
CA ALA A 585 -22.00 -36.85 21.25
C ALA A 585 -21.59 -35.62 22.10
N LYS A 586 -20.29 -35.28 22.13
CA LYS A 586 -19.80 -34.06 22.81
C LYS A 586 -20.29 -32.80 22.10
N VAL A 587 -20.29 -32.81 20.77
CA VAL A 587 -20.83 -31.69 19.96
C VAL A 587 -22.34 -31.57 20.14
N ALA A 588 -23.08 -32.67 20.21
CA ALA A 588 -24.51 -32.65 20.48
C ALA A 588 -24.84 -31.95 21.81
N SER A 589 -24.09 -32.24 22.88
CA SER A 589 -24.25 -31.54 24.16
C SER A 589 -23.95 -30.03 24.08
N LEU A 590 -23.04 -29.60 23.20
CA LEU A 590 -22.74 -28.19 22.94
C LEU A 590 -23.90 -27.50 22.21
N LEU A 591 -24.55 -28.20 21.27
CA LEU A 591 -25.69 -27.67 20.52
C LEU A 591 -26.91 -27.38 21.41
N ALA A 592 -27.09 -28.13 22.50
CA ALA A 592 -28.10 -27.80 23.51
C ALA A 592 -27.83 -26.44 24.18
N GLN A 593 -26.56 -26.12 24.45
CA GLN A 593 -26.17 -24.81 25.01
C GLN A 593 -26.32 -23.70 23.96
N ALA A 594 -25.95 -23.98 22.70
CA ALA A 594 -26.12 -23.05 21.60
C ALA A 594 -27.59 -22.68 21.37
N ALA A 595 -28.49 -23.66 21.44
CA ALA A 595 -29.93 -23.44 21.36
C ALA A 595 -30.45 -22.57 22.53
N ALA A 596 -29.98 -22.82 23.75
CA ALA A 596 -30.33 -21.99 24.92
C ALA A 596 -29.81 -20.55 24.80
N ALA A 597 -28.72 -20.33 24.06
CA ALA A 597 -28.16 -19.02 23.75
C ALA A 597 -28.85 -18.33 22.54
N GLY A 598 -29.84 -18.97 21.91
CA GLY A 598 -30.53 -18.44 20.74
C GLY A 598 -29.73 -18.51 19.43
N LEU A 599 -28.73 -19.40 19.35
CA LEU A 599 -27.95 -19.61 18.14
C LEU A 599 -28.66 -20.61 17.21
N HIS A 600 -28.66 -20.31 15.91
CA HIS A 600 -29.26 -21.16 14.87
C HIS A 600 -28.22 -21.81 13.94
N ARG A 601 -26.95 -21.39 14.08
CA ARG A 601 -25.83 -21.77 13.22
C ARG A 601 -24.57 -21.89 14.06
N LEU A 602 -23.84 -23.00 13.94
CA LEU A 602 -22.55 -23.19 14.59
C LEU A 602 -21.56 -23.83 13.62
N ASP A 603 -20.47 -23.12 13.34
CA ASP A 603 -19.38 -23.59 12.48
C ASP A 603 -18.11 -23.70 13.34
N MET A 604 -17.46 -24.86 13.34
CA MET A 604 -16.30 -25.18 14.17
C MET A 604 -15.22 -25.86 13.33
N GLY A 605 -13.95 -25.56 13.53
CA GLY A 605 -12.87 -26.21 12.79
C GLY A 605 -11.58 -26.31 13.59
N ASP A 606 -10.85 -27.39 13.38
CA ASP A 606 -9.47 -27.57 13.84
C ASP A 606 -8.55 -27.92 12.66
N ALA A 607 -7.30 -28.28 12.95
CA ALA A 607 -6.31 -28.61 11.91
C ALA A 607 -6.60 -29.91 11.16
N SER A 608 -7.56 -30.72 11.63
CA SER A 608 -7.89 -32.03 11.06
C SER A 608 -9.26 -32.07 10.40
N HIS A 609 -10.28 -31.47 11.01
CA HIS A 609 -11.67 -31.57 10.57
C HIS A 609 -12.45 -30.27 10.79
N VAL A 610 -13.52 -30.11 10.02
CA VAL A 610 -14.52 -29.06 10.20
C VAL A 610 -15.87 -29.65 10.54
N TRP A 611 -16.64 -28.95 11.36
CA TRP A 611 -17.99 -29.30 11.79
C TRP A 611 -18.92 -28.13 11.53
N SER A 612 -20.12 -28.44 11.06
CA SER A 612 -21.17 -27.46 10.80
C SER A 612 -22.49 -27.96 11.35
N ALA A 613 -23.17 -27.13 12.11
CA ALA A 613 -24.49 -27.40 12.64
C ALA A 613 -25.48 -26.30 12.27
N ARG A 614 -26.68 -26.70 11.84
CA ARG A 614 -27.80 -25.82 11.50
C ARG A 614 -29.05 -26.25 12.24
N LEU A 615 -29.77 -25.31 12.84
CA LEU A 615 -31.06 -25.58 13.42
C LEU A 615 -32.12 -25.61 12.30
N GLY A 616 -32.75 -26.76 12.10
CA GLY A 616 -33.84 -26.92 11.16
C GLY A 616 -35.15 -26.29 11.65
N GLN A 617 -36.12 -26.14 10.75
CA GLN A 617 -37.43 -25.57 11.05
C GLN A 617 -38.25 -26.40 12.07
N SER A 618 -37.96 -27.70 12.20
CA SER A 618 -38.56 -28.60 13.20
C SER A 618 -37.99 -28.44 14.61
N GLY A 619 -36.93 -27.64 14.79
CA GLY A 619 -36.21 -27.49 16.06
C GLY A 619 -35.11 -28.54 16.28
N ASP A 620 -34.86 -29.40 15.30
CA ASP A 620 -33.76 -30.37 15.33
C ASP A 620 -32.49 -29.76 14.71
N TRP A 621 -31.33 -30.10 15.26
CA TRP A 621 -30.04 -29.72 14.69
C TRP A 621 -29.59 -30.73 13.65
N ARG A 622 -29.22 -30.25 12.47
CA ARG A 622 -28.49 -31.00 11.46
C ARG A 622 -27.01 -30.72 11.64
N LEU A 623 -26.22 -31.75 11.92
CA LEU A 623 -24.78 -31.67 12.19
C LEU A 623 -24.02 -32.47 11.14
N ALA A 624 -22.98 -31.91 10.55
CA ALA A 624 -22.08 -32.64 9.65
C ALA A 624 -20.61 -32.36 9.95
N ARG A 625 -19.75 -33.33 9.60
CA ARG A 625 -18.29 -33.23 9.69
C ARG A 625 -17.63 -33.63 8.39
N ALA A 626 -16.62 -32.87 7.96
CA ALA A 626 -15.74 -33.24 6.86
C ALA A 626 -14.27 -32.87 7.15
N ALA A 627 -13.36 -33.20 6.23
CA ALA A 627 -11.94 -32.85 6.34
C ALA A 627 -11.69 -31.34 6.18
N ASP A 628 -12.45 -30.67 5.31
CA ASP A 628 -12.38 -29.24 5.04
C ASP A 628 -13.76 -28.68 4.65
N TRP A 629 -13.86 -27.35 4.59
CA TRP A 629 -15.13 -26.66 4.30
C TRP A 629 -15.65 -26.94 2.88
N ASP A 630 -14.77 -27.11 1.89
CA ASP A 630 -15.15 -27.39 0.50
C ASP A 630 -15.79 -28.79 0.36
N THR A 631 -15.29 -29.75 1.13
CA THR A 631 -15.83 -31.11 1.18
C THR A 631 -17.15 -31.12 1.95
N LEU A 632 -17.24 -30.39 3.07
CA LEU A 632 -18.47 -30.29 3.85
C LEU A 632 -19.62 -29.69 3.03
N ASP A 633 -19.35 -28.62 2.28
CA ASP A 633 -20.36 -27.95 1.45
C ASP A 633 -20.85 -28.85 0.31
N ARG A 634 -19.93 -29.57 -0.33
CA ARG A 634 -20.24 -30.49 -1.43
C ARG A 634 -21.03 -31.71 -0.98
N GLU A 635 -20.70 -32.30 0.17
CA GLU A 635 -21.27 -33.58 0.62
C GLU A 635 -22.50 -33.40 1.50
N ALA A 636 -22.56 -32.34 2.31
CA ALA A 636 -23.62 -32.14 3.30
C ALA A 636 -24.22 -30.73 3.29
N GLY A 637 -23.72 -29.78 2.49
CA GLY A 637 -24.20 -28.38 2.47
C GLY A 637 -25.70 -28.27 2.19
N ALA A 638 -26.15 -28.88 1.08
CA ALA A 638 -27.58 -28.89 0.72
C ALA A 638 -28.47 -29.56 1.79
N TRP A 639 -27.94 -30.56 2.50
CA TRP A 639 -28.67 -31.22 3.58
C TRP A 639 -28.66 -30.40 4.87
N LEU A 640 -27.60 -29.65 5.18
CA LEU A 640 -27.53 -28.78 6.35
C LEU A 640 -28.51 -27.60 6.24
N ASP A 641 -28.74 -27.10 5.03
CA ASP A 641 -29.47 -25.85 4.83
C ASP A 641 -31.01 -25.98 4.85
N GLY A 642 -31.57 -27.19 4.77
CA GLY A 642 -33.02 -27.38 4.94
C GLY A 642 -33.70 -28.19 3.85
#